data_AF-M7T4W0-F1
#
_entry.id   AF-M7T4W0-F1
#
_cell.length_a   1.000
_cell.length_b   1.000
_cell.length_c   1.000
_cell.angle_alpha   90.00
_cell.angle_beta   90.00
_cell.angle_gamma   90.00
#
_symmetry.space_group_name_H-M   'P 1'
#
loop_
_entity.id
_entity.type
_entity.pdbx_description
1 polymer ?
#
loop_
_entity_poly.entity_id
_entity_poly.type
_entity_poly.pdbx_seq_one_letter_code
_entity_poly.pdbx_strand_id
1 'polypeptide(L)'
;MLEYLAEVLERISSNEKGKTGMKFFTDSGCGGVASGRLDAYQFVLGVESLSDNTDFYAKLRGNLTPPELRRVVDELGFIRRPMQSAVELLHVAQQCSGFRKINIVLLNSLPARRVQAWQLGKKDISLTARLRKKFHNEVKKKKNIHAEMMLMTYFLGLRDPRTEVFPYLGVSKKTCLLCGHMLEGKLDQVIPRLRDFLREEATEEDLHRNAEKETASGEDERLAISNSTQDGIGASRGNSKGPKTAYPTACPFCKDTGELAYICQKCGVTAYCGLDCYREDWYRHKFSCTLGRSIDATDYLVLACHTNQFPQDDDVAEQYGFMYFATGKDRLRLFEVYRRLIIEWGINEEELRAALKQNKLKEILTFRCSQTRDAIMLSDSQWLESQEGFGVNGKKQELLTIFEAAREELLSCDERKLPFAELRPPEKRYALLFYVQICNGIKPDVDEDNWISLGFCTAPDAVSEDRLCSAYESLVGRCTFNEFWGSMAESAIVELFDKYGLTDIISPMRNFKDFMASVKKWHQSVWELKRFTRMNVSDPFRAVVVDYGFMNCKDAHQRMQLRSMYQEYFERGEDEMRLHEACVAGQLASFLQTVFGGLPVPSEILRNFYPLENCPLMGMVTDSVTVCPESALDQVKASNATRRDKSMIMKIADSEDDALKYFLYRKTSFLGIDLRKQVSLGSKERVFTTLSM
;
A
#
# COMPACT_ATOMS: atom_id res chain seq x y z
N MET A 1 25.04 -2.52 -20.52
CA MET A 1 25.09 -3.59 -19.52
C MET A 1 26.28 -4.50 -19.76
N LEU A 2 26.42 -5.10 -20.95
CA LEU A 2 27.56 -5.97 -21.27
C LEU A 2 28.94 -5.29 -21.14
N GLU A 3 29.11 -4.03 -21.57
CA GLU A 3 30.39 -3.30 -21.38
C GLU A 3 30.70 -3.03 -19.89
N TYR A 4 29.70 -2.64 -19.10
CA TYR A 4 29.84 -2.45 -17.65
C TYR A 4 30.15 -3.76 -16.93
N LEU A 5 29.44 -4.83 -17.29
CA LEU A 5 29.73 -6.17 -16.77
C LEU A 5 31.12 -6.62 -17.19
N ALA A 6 31.55 -6.41 -18.43
CA ALA A 6 32.90 -6.72 -18.87
C ALA A 6 33.97 -6.00 -18.02
N GLU A 7 33.81 -4.69 -17.77
CA GLU A 7 34.72 -3.96 -16.87
C GLU A 7 34.73 -4.50 -15.43
N VAL A 8 33.57 -4.86 -14.88
CA VAL A 8 33.45 -5.43 -13.53
C VAL A 8 34.09 -6.83 -13.49
N LEU A 9 33.85 -7.65 -14.51
CA LEU A 9 34.38 -9.01 -14.64
C LEU A 9 35.90 -9.00 -14.83
N GLU A 10 36.44 -8.04 -15.57
CA GLU A 10 37.89 -7.82 -15.68
C GLU A 10 38.51 -7.44 -14.32
N ARG A 11 37.86 -6.56 -13.55
CA ARG A 11 38.32 -6.21 -12.19
C ARG A 11 38.24 -7.40 -11.23
N ILE A 12 37.18 -8.21 -11.30
CA ILE A 12 37.06 -9.45 -10.51
C ILE A 12 38.19 -10.41 -10.87
N SER A 13 38.42 -10.65 -12.16
CA SER A 13 39.46 -11.56 -12.65
C SER A 13 40.87 -11.09 -12.29
N SER A 14 41.11 -9.77 -12.33
CA SER A 14 42.39 -9.15 -11.95
C SER A 14 42.66 -9.18 -10.44
N ASN A 15 41.60 -9.17 -9.61
CA ASN A 15 41.73 -9.29 -8.16
C ASN A 15 41.83 -10.75 -7.68
N GLU A 16 41.12 -11.67 -8.33
CA GLU A 16 41.11 -13.11 -7.98
C GLU A 16 42.34 -13.84 -8.54
N LYS A 17 42.86 -13.42 -9.72
CA LYS A 17 44.11 -13.90 -10.34
C LYS A 17 44.23 -15.42 -10.49
N GLY A 18 43.10 -16.14 -10.59
CA GLY A 18 43.04 -17.60 -10.66
C GLY A 18 43.39 -18.32 -9.36
N LYS A 19 43.60 -17.61 -8.25
CA LYS A 19 44.05 -18.19 -6.97
C LYS A 19 43.05 -19.14 -6.34
N THR A 20 41.77 -19.00 -6.65
CA THR A 20 40.68 -19.78 -6.05
C THR A 20 40.38 -21.06 -6.83
N GLY A 21 40.79 -21.14 -8.09
CA GLY A 21 40.50 -22.28 -8.99
C GLY A 21 39.01 -22.51 -9.23
N MET A 22 38.14 -21.56 -8.89
CA MET A 22 36.69 -21.74 -8.95
C MET A 22 36.18 -21.55 -10.37
N LYS A 23 35.46 -22.56 -10.88
CA LYS A 23 34.81 -22.53 -12.20
C LYS A 23 33.90 -21.32 -12.41
N PHE A 24 33.35 -20.77 -11.31
CA PHE A 24 32.55 -19.56 -11.34
C PHE A 24 33.30 -18.36 -11.95
N PHE A 25 34.58 -18.16 -11.64
CA PHE A 25 35.35 -17.03 -12.20
C PHE A 25 35.87 -17.31 -13.61
N THR A 26 36.03 -18.57 -14.00
CA THR A 26 36.73 -18.93 -15.24
C THR A 26 35.81 -19.36 -16.39
N ASP A 27 34.84 -20.24 -16.15
CA ASP A 27 34.06 -20.86 -17.24
C ASP A 27 32.55 -20.80 -17.04
N SER A 28 32.05 -21.12 -15.84
CA SER A 28 30.62 -21.32 -15.60
C SER A 28 29.87 -20.08 -15.12
N GLY A 29 30.58 -19.01 -14.77
CA GLY A 29 30.00 -17.74 -14.31
C GLY A 29 30.55 -16.55 -15.10
N CYS A 30 31.55 -15.88 -14.54
CA CYS A 30 32.18 -14.68 -15.10
C CYS A 30 32.68 -14.89 -16.54
N GLY A 31 33.44 -15.97 -16.79
CA GLY A 31 33.90 -16.29 -18.14
C GLY A 31 32.77 -16.77 -19.08
N GLY A 32 31.71 -17.36 -18.54
CA GLY A 32 30.50 -17.71 -19.30
C GLY A 32 29.81 -16.48 -19.86
N VAL A 33 29.65 -15.42 -19.06
CA VAL A 33 29.05 -14.16 -19.52
C VAL A 33 30.00 -13.38 -20.42
N ALA A 34 31.29 -13.30 -20.08
CA ALA A 34 32.28 -12.60 -20.89
C ALA A 34 32.40 -13.20 -22.30
N SER A 35 32.21 -14.52 -22.44
CA SER A 35 32.18 -15.23 -23.73
C SER A 35 30.82 -15.23 -24.43
N GLY A 36 29.79 -14.63 -23.83
CA GLY A 36 28.42 -14.65 -24.34
C GLY A 36 27.72 -16.01 -24.27
N ARG A 37 28.31 -17.01 -23.61
CA ARG A 37 27.73 -18.35 -23.43
C ARG A 37 26.68 -18.41 -22.32
N LEU A 38 26.80 -17.53 -21.32
CA LEU A 38 25.84 -17.38 -20.24
C LEU A 38 25.11 -16.06 -20.40
N ASP A 39 23.78 -16.12 -20.33
CA ASP A 39 22.95 -14.93 -20.38
C ASP A 39 23.22 -14.02 -19.16
N ALA A 40 23.33 -12.72 -19.42
CA ALA A 40 23.66 -11.73 -18.40
C ALA A 40 22.62 -11.68 -17.29
N TYR A 41 21.34 -11.95 -17.61
CA TYR A 41 20.28 -11.98 -16.61
C TYR A 41 20.40 -13.20 -15.70
N GLN A 42 20.57 -14.38 -16.28
CA GLN A 42 20.81 -15.62 -15.54
C GLN A 42 22.07 -15.57 -14.67
N PHE A 43 23.11 -14.89 -15.14
CA PHE A 43 24.33 -14.71 -14.36
C PHE A 43 24.13 -13.83 -13.14
N VAL A 44 23.39 -12.73 -13.24
CA VAL A 44 23.14 -11.84 -12.09
C VAL A 44 22.32 -12.58 -11.02
N LEU A 45 21.29 -13.35 -11.42
CA LEU A 45 20.56 -14.24 -10.50
C LEU A 45 21.48 -15.28 -9.85
N GLY A 46 22.43 -15.82 -10.62
CA GLY A 46 23.46 -16.72 -10.10
C GLY A 46 24.37 -16.03 -9.05
N VAL A 47 24.76 -14.78 -9.28
CA VAL A 47 25.54 -13.98 -8.32
C VAL A 47 24.75 -13.71 -7.04
N GLU A 48 23.44 -13.45 -7.15
CA GLU A 48 22.55 -13.28 -6.01
C GLU A 48 22.46 -14.56 -5.17
N SER A 49 22.27 -15.71 -5.81
CA SER A 49 22.27 -17.01 -5.12
C SER A 49 23.62 -17.31 -4.43
N LEU A 50 24.74 -16.88 -5.01
CA LEU A 50 26.06 -17.02 -4.40
C LEU A 50 26.25 -16.12 -3.17
N SER A 51 25.47 -15.04 -3.04
CA SER A 51 25.55 -14.16 -1.87
C SER A 51 25.06 -14.80 -0.57
N ASP A 52 24.30 -15.88 -0.68
CA ASP A 52 23.83 -16.69 0.44
C ASP A 52 24.64 -18.00 0.61
N ASN A 53 25.62 -18.27 -0.26
CA ASN A 53 26.38 -19.52 -0.28
C ASN A 53 27.62 -19.47 0.63
N THR A 54 27.56 -20.14 1.77
CA THR A 54 28.64 -20.21 2.77
C THR A 54 29.90 -20.90 2.26
N ASP A 55 29.77 -21.97 1.48
CA ASP A 55 30.89 -22.75 0.93
C ASP A 55 31.68 -21.95 -0.11
N PHE A 56 30.98 -21.15 -0.91
CA PHE A 56 31.58 -20.23 -1.87
C PHE A 56 32.48 -19.23 -1.14
N TYR A 57 32.00 -18.66 -0.03
CA TYR A 57 32.78 -17.73 0.76
C TYR A 57 33.92 -18.36 1.55
N ALA A 58 33.76 -19.59 2.03
CA ALA A 58 34.83 -20.34 2.68
C ALA A 58 36.01 -20.57 1.71
N LYS A 59 35.72 -20.95 0.46
CA LYS A 59 36.73 -21.12 -0.59
C LYS A 59 37.42 -19.81 -0.98
N LEU A 60 36.69 -18.71 -1.09
CA LEU A 60 37.29 -17.40 -1.33
C LEU A 60 38.22 -16.98 -0.19
N ARG A 61 37.80 -17.20 1.06
CA ARG A 61 38.59 -16.86 2.26
C ARG A 61 39.85 -17.71 2.39
N GLY A 62 39.79 -18.99 2.02
CA GLY A 62 40.93 -19.90 2.08
C GLY A 62 42.04 -19.56 1.09
N ASN A 63 41.74 -18.81 0.02
CA ASN A 63 42.66 -18.60 -1.11
C ASN A 63 43.00 -17.12 -1.39
N LEU A 64 42.28 -16.16 -0.81
CA LEU A 64 42.50 -14.73 -1.02
C LEU A 64 42.91 -14.02 0.27
N THR A 65 43.76 -13.00 0.16
CA THR A 65 44.05 -12.13 1.30
C THR A 65 42.81 -11.29 1.67
N PRO A 66 42.66 -10.84 2.93
CA PRO A 66 41.49 -10.05 3.35
C PRO A 66 41.20 -8.80 2.47
N PRO A 67 42.20 -8.05 1.96
CA PRO A 67 41.96 -6.94 1.03
C PRO A 67 41.49 -7.39 -0.36
N GLU A 68 42.06 -8.47 -0.90
CA GLU A 68 41.67 -9.03 -2.21
C GLU A 68 40.25 -9.60 -2.14
N LEU A 69 39.94 -10.33 -1.07
CA LEU A 69 38.62 -10.85 -0.78
C LEU A 69 37.57 -9.74 -0.74
N ARG A 70 37.87 -8.63 -0.06
CA ARG A 70 36.96 -7.47 0.03
C ARG A 70 36.67 -6.90 -1.35
N ARG A 71 37.70 -6.68 -2.17
CA ARG A 71 37.55 -6.15 -3.54
C ARG A 71 36.72 -7.07 -4.43
N VAL A 72 36.95 -8.38 -4.38
CA VAL A 72 36.17 -9.35 -5.17
C VAL A 72 34.69 -9.33 -4.75
N VAL A 73 34.41 -9.25 -3.45
CA VAL A 73 33.04 -9.20 -2.92
C VAL A 73 32.33 -7.90 -3.29
N ASP A 74 33.02 -6.76 -3.19
CA ASP A 74 32.47 -5.45 -3.55
C ASP A 74 32.09 -5.42 -5.03
N GLU A 75 32.93 -5.98 -5.91
CA GLU A 75 32.64 -6.09 -7.34
C GLU A 75 31.48 -7.05 -7.65
N LEU A 76 31.37 -8.18 -6.94
CA LEU A 76 30.18 -9.04 -7.03
C LEU A 76 28.91 -8.31 -6.57
N GLY A 77 29.00 -7.48 -5.53
CA GLY A 77 27.91 -6.63 -5.07
C GLY A 77 27.48 -5.58 -6.11
N PHE A 78 28.41 -5.09 -6.95
CA PHE A 78 28.08 -4.16 -8.04
C PHE A 78 27.30 -4.83 -9.19
N ILE A 79 27.41 -6.14 -9.38
CA ILE A 79 26.70 -6.89 -10.44
C ILE A 79 25.19 -6.94 -10.16
N ARG A 80 24.76 -7.01 -8.89
CA ARG A 80 23.35 -7.11 -8.48
C ARG A 80 22.57 -5.80 -8.58
N ARG A 81 23.25 -4.67 -8.38
CA ARG A 81 22.61 -3.34 -8.24
C ARG A 81 21.73 -2.92 -9.41
N PRO A 82 22.12 -3.09 -10.70
CA PRO A 82 21.28 -2.65 -11.81
C PRO A 82 19.93 -3.38 -11.88
N MET A 83 19.86 -4.63 -11.42
CA MET A 83 18.60 -5.38 -11.38
C MET A 83 17.72 -4.96 -10.21
N GLN A 84 18.30 -4.83 -9.02
CA GLN A 84 17.57 -4.31 -7.86
C GLN A 84 17.01 -2.93 -8.15
N SER A 85 17.81 -2.02 -8.70
CA SER A 85 17.35 -0.69 -9.09
C SER A 85 16.28 -0.72 -10.19
N ALA A 86 16.32 -1.67 -11.12
CA ALA A 86 15.26 -1.82 -12.13
C ALA A 86 13.94 -2.34 -11.53
N VAL A 87 14.02 -3.30 -10.60
CA VAL A 87 12.86 -3.83 -9.88
C VAL A 87 12.26 -2.78 -8.95
N GLU A 88 13.09 -2.06 -8.20
CA GLU A 88 12.68 -0.93 -7.35
C GLU A 88 12.05 0.19 -8.19
N LEU A 89 12.65 0.54 -9.33
CA LEU A 89 12.08 1.54 -10.24
C LEU A 89 10.73 1.09 -10.80
N LEU A 90 10.58 -0.18 -11.20
CA LEU A 90 9.30 -0.73 -11.64
C LEU A 90 8.25 -0.65 -10.53
N HIS A 91 8.62 -1.04 -9.32
CA HIS A 91 7.74 -0.99 -8.16
C HIS A 91 7.26 0.43 -7.87
N VAL A 92 8.18 1.41 -7.83
CA VAL A 92 7.85 2.83 -7.60
C VAL A 92 7.05 3.42 -8.78
N ALA A 93 7.38 3.05 -10.03
CA ALA A 93 6.63 3.49 -11.20
C ALA A 93 5.17 2.98 -11.17
N GLN A 94 4.93 1.75 -10.72
CA GLN A 94 3.58 1.17 -10.62
C GLN A 94 2.71 1.88 -9.57
N GLN A 95 3.31 2.51 -8.56
CA GLN A 95 2.58 3.31 -7.57
C GLN A 95 2.00 4.60 -8.18
N CYS A 96 2.55 5.08 -9.31
CA CYS A 96 2.11 6.30 -9.98
C CYS A 96 1.06 6.04 -11.08
N SER A 97 -0.12 6.65 -10.98
CA SER A 97 -1.25 6.41 -11.90
C SER A 97 -0.92 6.63 -13.39
N GLY A 98 -0.06 7.61 -13.71
CA GLY A 98 0.39 7.87 -15.09
C GLY A 98 1.37 6.83 -15.67
N PHE A 99 1.98 6.01 -14.81
CA PHE A 99 2.97 5.00 -15.20
C PHE A 99 2.44 3.56 -15.14
N ARG A 100 1.26 3.34 -14.53
CA ARG A 100 0.60 2.01 -14.46
C ARG A 100 0.35 1.35 -15.82
N LYS A 101 0.28 2.14 -16.90
CA LYS A 101 0.08 1.66 -18.28
C LYS A 101 1.40 1.41 -19.03
N ILE A 102 2.55 1.71 -18.42
CA ILE A 102 3.87 1.56 -19.03
C ILE A 102 4.42 0.19 -18.66
N ASN A 103 4.74 -0.61 -19.67
CA ASN A 103 5.38 -1.89 -19.49
C ASN A 103 6.91 -1.70 -19.51
N ILE A 104 7.58 -1.96 -18.38
CA ILE A 104 9.04 -1.90 -18.30
C ILE A 104 9.55 -3.33 -18.41
N VAL A 105 10.15 -3.65 -19.55
CA VAL A 105 10.74 -4.96 -19.81
C VAL A 105 12.25 -4.83 -19.82
N LEU A 106 12.92 -5.62 -18.98
CA LEU A 106 14.37 -5.75 -19.08
C LEU A 106 14.70 -6.56 -20.33
N LEU A 107 15.27 -5.91 -21.34
CA LEU A 107 15.60 -6.56 -22.60
C LEU A 107 16.82 -7.47 -22.44
N ASN A 108 16.76 -8.66 -23.05
CA ASN A 108 17.92 -9.53 -23.18
C ASN A 108 18.99 -8.81 -24.02
N SER A 109 20.09 -8.44 -23.36
CA SER A 109 21.42 -8.17 -23.92
C SER A 109 21.45 -7.66 -25.37
N LEU A 110 21.12 -6.39 -25.60
CA LEU A 110 21.41 -5.75 -26.89
C LEU A 110 22.92 -5.46 -27.03
N PRO A 111 23.51 -5.62 -28.22
CA PRO A 111 24.89 -5.19 -28.47
C PRO A 111 25.05 -3.70 -28.15
N ALA A 112 26.17 -3.36 -27.52
CA ALA A 112 26.46 -1.99 -27.13
C ALA A 112 26.48 -1.10 -28.38
N ARG A 113 25.69 -0.03 -28.35
CA ARG A 113 25.69 1.03 -29.38
C ARG A 113 25.86 2.37 -28.69
N ARG A 114 26.72 3.23 -29.25
CA ARG A 114 26.74 4.64 -28.86
C ARG A 114 25.39 5.25 -29.20
N VAL A 115 24.61 5.58 -28.17
CA VAL A 115 23.39 6.35 -28.34
C VAL A 115 23.80 7.80 -28.52
N GLN A 116 23.35 8.46 -29.59
CA GLN A 116 23.55 9.90 -29.72
C GLN A 116 22.93 10.60 -28.51
N ALA A 117 23.59 11.64 -27.99
CA ALA A 117 23.05 12.42 -26.90
C ALA A 117 21.64 12.89 -27.28
N TRP A 118 20.64 12.36 -26.57
CA TRP A 118 19.26 12.59 -26.91
C TRP A 118 18.93 14.05 -26.63
N GLN A 119 18.59 14.79 -27.68
CA GLN A 119 18.06 16.14 -27.54
C GLN A 119 16.54 16.03 -27.44
N LEU A 120 15.97 16.57 -26.36
CA LEU A 120 14.52 16.67 -26.18
C LEU A 120 13.93 17.24 -27.48
N GLY A 121 12.99 16.51 -28.09
CA GLY A 121 12.37 16.95 -29.33
C GLY A 121 11.76 18.33 -29.16
N LYS A 122 12.11 19.27 -30.04
CA LYS A 122 11.48 20.60 -30.13
C LYS A 122 10.04 20.47 -30.67
N LYS A 123 9.16 19.80 -29.93
CA LYS A 123 7.73 20.11 -30.05
C LYS A 123 7.50 21.35 -29.21
N ASP A 124 6.85 22.34 -29.79
CA ASP A 124 6.59 23.65 -29.18
C ASP A 124 5.85 23.46 -27.85
N ILE A 125 6.61 23.36 -26.77
CA ILE A 125 6.13 23.76 -25.46
C ILE A 125 5.94 25.27 -25.60
N SER A 126 4.69 25.74 -25.58
CA SER A 126 4.38 27.16 -25.63
C SER A 126 4.94 27.81 -24.37
N LEU A 127 6.19 28.28 -24.45
CA LEU A 127 6.93 28.93 -23.38
C LEU A 127 7.14 30.39 -23.78
N THR A 128 6.82 31.32 -22.87
CA THR A 128 7.17 32.74 -23.03
C THR A 128 8.69 32.92 -23.24
N ALA A 129 9.10 34.00 -23.91
CA ALA A 129 10.51 34.22 -24.29
C ALA A 129 11.49 34.17 -23.10
N ARG A 130 11.02 34.57 -21.90
CA ARG A 130 11.79 34.54 -20.64
C ARG A 130 11.95 33.13 -20.08
N LEU A 131 10.89 32.30 -20.12
CA LEU A 131 10.93 30.90 -19.67
C LEU A 131 11.69 30.00 -20.65
N ARG A 132 11.55 30.25 -21.96
CA ARG A 132 12.34 29.57 -22.99
C ARG A 132 13.84 29.75 -22.75
N LYS A 133 14.27 30.95 -22.37
CA LYS A 133 15.67 31.26 -22.03
C LYS A 133 16.15 30.57 -20.75
N LYS A 134 15.34 30.52 -19.69
CA LYS A 134 15.68 29.81 -18.43
C LYS A 134 15.72 28.29 -18.64
N PHE A 135 14.74 27.72 -19.32
CA PHE A 135 14.68 26.31 -19.67
C PHE A 135 15.88 25.90 -20.53
N HIS A 136 16.18 26.64 -21.60
CA HIS A 136 17.35 26.36 -22.44
C HIS A 136 18.67 26.55 -21.68
N ASN A 137 18.75 27.49 -20.72
CA ASN A 137 19.93 27.64 -19.88
C ASN A 137 20.09 26.49 -18.86
N GLU A 138 19.00 25.94 -18.34
CA GLU A 138 19.04 24.79 -17.42
C GLU A 138 19.32 23.47 -18.15
N VAL A 139 18.72 23.26 -19.33
CA VAL A 139 18.95 22.07 -20.18
C VAL A 139 20.38 22.07 -20.74
N LYS A 140 20.99 23.25 -20.95
CA LYS A 140 22.41 23.37 -21.35
C LYS A 140 23.40 23.09 -20.22
N LYS A 141 22.97 23.07 -18.95
CA LYS A 141 23.85 22.69 -17.83
C LYS A 141 24.05 21.17 -17.87
N LYS A 142 25.31 20.72 -18.01
CA LYS A 142 25.66 19.30 -17.82
C LYS A 142 25.33 18.90 -16.38
N LYS A 143 24.17 18.30 -16.16
CA LYS A 143 23.79 17.71 -14.88
C LYS A 143 23.94 16.20 -15.02
N ASN A 144 24.60 15.57 -14.06
CA ASN A 144 24.69 14.11 -13.95
C ASN A 144 23.35 13.59 -13.41
N ILE A 145 22.29 13.70 -14.21
CA ILE A 145 20.97 13.14 -13.92
C ILE A 145 20.97 11.74 -14.50
N HIS A 146 20.57 10.74 -13.70
CA HIS A 146 20.52 9.37 -14.19
C HIS A 146 19.42 9.21 -15.26
N ALA A 147 19.61 8.29 -16.20
CA ALA A 147 18.74 8.11 -17.36
C ALA A 147 17.27 7.84 -16.98
N GLU A 148 17.05 7.21 -15.84
CA GLU A 148 15.79 6.92 -15.16
C GLU A 148 14.97 8.19 -14.93
N MET A 149 15.62 9.23 -14.42
CA MET A 149 14.97 10.50 -14.06
C MET A 149 14.60 11.30 -15.31
N MET A 150 15.41 11.20 -16.37
CA MET A 150 15.10 11.80 -17.67
C MET A 150 13.92 11.10 -18.36
N LEU A 151 13.81 9.78 -18.22
CA LEU A 151 12.71 8.98 -18.74
C LEU A 151 11.39 9.35 -18.05
N MET A 152 11.41 9.47 -16.71
CA MET A 152 10.24 9.85 -15.91
C MET A 152 9.74 11.26 -16.25
N THR A 153 10.62 12.26 -16.36
CA THR A 153 10.20 13.62 -16.73
C THR A 153 9.66 13.70 -18.16
N TYR A 154 10.19 12.90 -19.08
CA TYR A 154 9.69 12.82 -20.44
C TYR A 154 8.27 12.22 -20.50
N PHE A 155 8.03 11.09 -19.82
CA PHE A 155 6.70 10.46 -19.79
C PHE A 155 5.65 11.34 -19.09
N LEU A 156 6.03 12.03 -18.02
CA LEU A 156 5.14 13.00 -17.33
C LEU A 156 4.77 14.21 -18.20
N GLY A 157 5.59 14.54 -19.22
CA GLY A 157 5.32 15.63 -20.16
C GLY A 157 4.45 15.26 -21.36
N LEU A 158 4.11 13.97 -21.53
CA LEU A 158 3.29 13.51 -22.65
C LEU A 158 1.81 13.48 -22.27
N ARG A 159 0.96 14.18 -23.03
CA ARG A 159 -0.51 14.10 -22.89
C ARG A 159 -1.09 12.76 -23.39
N ASP A 160 -0.32 12.01 -24.18
CA ASP A 160 -0.68 10.70 -24.71
C ASP A 160 0.59 9.86 -24.98
N PRO A 161 0.89 8.83 -24.17
CA PRO A 161 2.06 7.98 -24.37
C PRO A 161 1.81 7.04 -25.54
N ARG A 162 2.31 7.41 -26.73
CA ARG A 162 2.35 6.49 -27.88
C ARG A 162 3.20 5.25 -27.57
N THR A 163 2.93 4.14 -28.27
CA THR A 163 3.63 2.84 -28.25
C THR A 163 5.07 2.93 -28.76
N GLU A 164 5.91 3.74 -28.13
CA GLU A 164 7.35 3.84 -28.42
C GLU A 164 8.15 3.03 -27.39
N VAL A 165 9.07 2.19 -27.88
CA VAL A 165 10.00 1.42 -27.04
C VAL A 165 11.27 2.24 -26.81
N PHE A 166 11.54 2.58 -25.55
CA PHE A 166 12.74 3.34 -25.18
C PHE A 166 13.88 2.40 -24.76
N PRO A 167 15.03 2.42 -25.46
CA PRO A 167 16.21 1.68 -25.02
C PRO A 167 16.82 2.39 -23.82
N TYR A 168 16.56 1.89 -22.62
CA TYR A 168 17.12 2.39 -21.36
C TYR A 168 18.39 1.61 -20.97
N LEU A 169 19.41 2.33 -20.53
CA LEU A 169 20.69 1.77 -20.07
C LEU A 169 20.99 2.32 -18.68
N GLY A 170 20.53 1.61 -17.64
CA GLY A 170 20.85 1.93 -16.25
C GLY A 170 22.30 1.62 -15.92
N VAL A 171 23.13 2.65 -15.77
CA VAL A 171 24.47 2.52 -15.19
C VAL A 171 24.74 3.74 -14.32
N SER A 172 24.51 3.63 -13.01
CA SER A 172 25.08 4.61 -12.08
C SER A 172 25.82 3.93 -10.93
N LYS A 173 27.06 4.39 -10.73
CA LYS A 173 28.02 3.85 -9.76
C LYS A 173 27.68 4.19 -8.29
N LYS A 174 26.58 4.92 -8.03
CA LYS A 174 25.93 5.19 -6.73
C LYS A 174 24.56 5.82 -7.06
N THR A 175 23.47 5.43 -6.40
CA THR A 175 22.25 6.26 -6.35
C THR A 175 22.67 7.63 -5.83
N CYS A 176 22.63 8.66 -6.67
CA CYS A 176 22.99 9.99 -6.21
C CYS A 176 21.92 10.45 -5.22
N LEU A 177 22.30 11.29 -4.26
CA LEU A 177 21.43 11.85 -3.21
C LEU A 177 20.07 12.34 -3.76
N LEU A 178 20.03 12.81 -5.01
CA LEU A 178 18.82 13.24 -5.71
C LEU A 178 17.86 12.08 -6.09
N CYS A 179 18.41 10.93 -6.52
CA CYS A 179 17.63 9.74 -6.86
C CYS A 179 17.12 9.05 -5.59
N GLY A 180 17.93 9.01 -4.53
CA GLY A 180 17.49 8.55 -3.21
C GLY A 180 16.35 9.40 -2.66
N HIS A 181 16.44 10.73 -2.72
CA HIS A 181 15.36 11.61 -2.25
C HIS A 181 14.09 11.62 -3.12
N MET A 182 14.18 11.33 -4.42
CA MET A 182 12.97 11.16 -5.24
C MET A 182 12.30 9.81 -5.02
N LEU A 183 13.06 8.76 -4.69
CA LEU A 183 12.56 7.39 -4.47
C LEU A 183 12.12 7.15 -3.01
N GLU A 184 12.76 7.77 -2.01
CA GLU A 184 12.45 7.62 -0.57
C GLU A 184 11.40 8.62 -0.04
N GLY A 185 10.77 9.39 -0.94
CA GLY A 185 9.65 10.23 -0.59
C GLY A 185 9.84 11.64 -1.08
N LYS A 186 8.95 12.03 -2.01
CA LYS A 186 8.50 13.39 -2.39
C LYS A 186 8.12 13.53 -3.87
N LEU A 187 7.62 12.49 -4.53
CA LEU A 187 6.87 12.74 -5.78
C LEU A 187 5.67 13.68 -5.49
N ASP A 188 5.04 13.53 -4.33
CA ASP A 188 3.92 14.36 -3.86
C ASP A 188 4.29 15.78 -3.42
N GLN A 189 5.58 16.15 -3.33
CA GLN A 189 5.99 17.55 -3.10
C GLN A 189 6.55 18.23 -4.36
N VAL A 190 7.02 17.44 -5.33
CA VAL A 190 7.53 17.93 -6.61
C VAL A 190 6.40 18.12 -7.62
N ILE A 191 5.38 17.25 -7.58
CA ILE A 191 4.20 17.34 -8.45
C ILE A 191 3.35 18.58 -8.14
N PRO A 192 3.03 18.95 -6.89
CA PRO A 192 2.33 20.20 -6.60
C PRO A 192 3.14 21.42 -7.01
N ARG A 193 4.46 21.46 -6.78
CA ARG A 193 5.29 22.60 -7.25
C ARG A 193 5.34 22.73 -8.78
N LEU A 194 5.28 21.63 -9.52
CA LEU A 194 5.12 21.65 -10.98
C LEU A 194 3.68 21.98 -11.41
N ARG A 195 2.69 21.54 -10.65
CA ARG A 195 1.25 21.78 -10.88
C ARG A 195 0.85 23.22 -10.56
N ASP A 196 1.41 23.82 -9.51
CA ASP A 196 1.23 25.21 -9.08
C ASP A 196 1.93 26.16 -10.06
N PHE A 197 3.13 25.78 -10.53
CA PHE A 197 3.85 26.50 -11.60
C PHE A 197 3.09 26.46 -12.95
N LEU A 198 2.24 25.44 -13.17
CA LEU A 198 1.36 25.33 -14.34
C LEU A 198 -0.04 25.92 -14.10
N ARG A 199 -0.47 26.09 -12.85
CA ARG A 199 -1.80 26.59 -12.45
C ARG A 199 -1.83 28.10 -12.28
N GLU A 200 -0.71 28.74 -11.90
CA GLU A 200 -0.55 30.20 -11.91
C GLU A 200 -0.76 30.80 -13.32
N GLU A 201 -0.35 30.09 -14.38
CA GLU A 201 -0.54 30.57 -15.77
C GLU A 201 -1.97 30.36 -16.32
N ALA A 202 -2.73 29.39 -15.81
CA ALA A 202 -4.12 29.21 -16.23
C ALA A 202 -5.02 30.37 -15.75
N THR A 203 -4.71 30.94 -14.58
CA THR A 203 -5.43 32.08 -14.01
C THR A 203 -5.10 33.43 -14.68
N GLU A 204 -3.91 33.61 -15.27
CA GLU A 204 -3.59 34.84 -16.02
C GLU A 204 -4.10 34.81 -17.47
N GLU A 205 -4.12 33.63 -18.14
CA GLU A 205 -4.71 33.50 -19.47
C GLU A 205 -6.24 33.68 -19.49
N ASP A 206 -6.94 33.29 -18.41
CA ASP A 206 -8.40 33.46 -18.30
C ASP A 206 -8.81 34.90 -17.97
N LEU A 207 -7.95 35.66 -17.27
CA LEU A 207 -8.12 37.10 -17.08
C LEU A 207 -7.90 37.87 -18.39
N HIS A 208 -6.97 37.43 -19.25
CA HIS A 208 -6.74 38.05 -20.57
C HIS A 208 -7.83 37.69 -21.60
N ARG A 209 -8.35 36.45 -21.61
CA ARG A 209 -9.45 36.03 -22.51
C ARG A 209 -10.79 36.69 -22.19
N ASN A 210 -11.06 37.01 -20.91
CA ASN A 210 -12.29 37.70 -20.52
C ASN A 210 -12.27 39.19 -20.84
N ALA A 211 -11.09 39.85 -20.81
CA ALA A 211 -10.93 41.23 -21.26
C ALA A 211 -11.06 41.40 -22.79
N GLU A 212 -10.68 40.38 -23.57
CA GLU A 212 -10.82 40.38 -25.04
C GLU A 212 -12.23 40.03 -25.53
N LYS A 213 -13.06 39.34 -24.71
CA LYS A 213 -14.47 39.04 -25.04
C LYS A 213 -15.43 40.20 -24.77
N GLU A 214 -15.13 41.10 -23.83
CA GLU A 214 -15.96 42.30 -23.61
C GLU A 214 -15.71 43.41 -24.66
N THR A 215 -14.67 43.28 -25.49
CA THR A 215 -14.32 44.27 -26.51
C THR A 215 -14.67 43.85 -27.96
N ALA A 216 -15.22 42.64 -28.17
CA ALA A 216 -15.43 42.08 -29.51
C ALA A 216 -16.76 41.31 -29.68
N SER A 217 -17.90 41.96 -29.48
CA SER A 217 -19.13 41.64 -30.24
C SER A 217 -20.22 42.69 -30.00
N GLY A 218 -20.09 43.83 -30.68
CA GLY A 218 -21.24 44.59 -31.17
C GLY A 218 -21.61 44.09 -32.57
N GLU A 219 -22.92 43.97 -32.78
CA GLU A 219 -23.64 43.95 -34.08
C GLU A 219 -23.90 42.61 -34.81
N ASP A 220 -25.23 42.38 -34.93
CA ASP A 220 -26.05 41.80 -36.01
C ASP A 220 -26.18 40.29 -36.30
N GLU A 221 -27.24 39.72 -35.70
CA GLU A 221 -28.53 39.35 -36.33
C GLU A 221 -28.55 38.72 -37.75
N ARG A 222 -28.97 37.44 -37.87
CA ARG A 222 -30.27 36.98 -38.45
C ARG A 222 -30.32 35.50 -38.88
N LEU A 223 -31.35 34.82 -38.34
CA LEU A 223 -32.31 33.85 -38.94
C LEU A 223 -31.86 32.77 -39.95
N ALA A 224 -32.12 31.50 -39.61
CA ALA A 224 -32.93 30.58 -40.44
C ALA A 224 -33.36 29.32 -39.67
N ILE A 225 -34.67 29.01 -39.79
CA ILE A 225 -35.41 27.86 -39.24
C ILE A 225 -35.35 26.69 -40.23
N SER A 226 -35.26 25.44 -39.77
CA SER A 226 -35.98 24.32 -40.41
C SER A 226 -36.14 23.09 -39.49
N ASN A 227 -37.36 22.56 -39.46
CA ASN A 227 -37.85 21.35 -38.79
C ASN A 227 -37.92 20.16 -39.78
N SER A 228 -37.78 18.93 -39.28
CA SER A 228 -38.46 17.68 -39.72
C SER A 228 -38.06 16.59 -38.70
N THR A 229 -38.88 15.81 -37.99
CA THR A 229 -40.18 15.12 -38.12
C THR A 229 -40.18 13.83 -38.96
N GLN A 230 -40.16 12.71 -38.20
CA GLN A 230 -40.81 11.38 -38.34
C GLN A 230 -40.73 10.54 -39.64
N ASP A 231 -40.40 9.26 -39.45
CA ASP A 231 -41.18 8.02 -39.73
C ASP A 231 -40.19 6.82 -39.76
N GLY A 232 -40.43 5.57 -39.34
CA GLY A 232 -41.62 4.78 -39.06
C GLY A 232 -41.49 3.39 -39.76
N ILE A 233 -41.98 2.31 -39.13
CA ILE A 233 -42.22 0.91 -39.65
C ILE A 233 -41.03 -0.08 -39.48
N GLY A 234 -41.13 -1.34 -39.01
CA GLY A 234 -42.23 -2.24 -38.58
C GLY A 234 -41.84 -3.73 -38.73
N ALA A 235 -42.53 -4.65 -38.01
CA ALA A 235 -42.53 -6.14 -38.05
C ALA A 235 -41.45 -6.90 -37.21
N SER A 236 -41.68 -8.06 -36.55
CA SER A 236 -42.81 -9.00 -36.47
C SER A 236 -42.71 -9.91 -35.22
N ARG A 237 -43.86 -10.42 -34.74
CA ARG A 237 -44.04 -11.29 -33.56
C ARG A 237 -43.61 -12.75 -33.79
N GLY A 238 -42.91 -13.33 -32.81
CA GLY A 238 -42.70 -14.78 -32.67
C GLY A 238 -42.93 -15.22 -31.22
N ASN A 239 -43.91 -16.11 -31.01
CA ASN A 239 -44.30 -16.68 -29.72
C ASN A 239 -43.27 -17.74 -29.25
N SER A 240 -42.65 -17.56 -28.09
CA SER A 240 -42.00 -18.64 -27.34
C SER A 240 -42.52 -18.64 -25.89
N LYS A 241 -43.04 -19.79 -25.46
CA LYS A 241 -43.56 -20.04 -24.12
C LYS A 241 -42.40 -19.97 -23.11
N GLY A 242 -42.46 -19.01 -22.19
CA GLY A 242 -41.56 -18.93 -21.03
C GLY A 242 -41.94 -19.89 -19.90
N PRO A 243 -41.03 -20.12 -18.94
CA PRO A 243 -41.20 -21.06 -17.83
C PRO A 243 -42.11 -20.50 -16.74
N LYS A 244 -42.94 -21.38 -16.14
CA LYS A 244 -43.79 -21.07 -14.98
C LYS A 244 -42.90 -20.68 -13.79
N THR A 245 -42.94 -19.42 -13.38
CA THR A 245 -42.29 -18.90 -12.16
C THR A 245 -43.06 -19.33 -10.91
N ALA A 246 -42.34 -19.86 -9.93
CA ALA A 246 -42.89 -20.16 -8.60
C ALA A 246 -43.28 -18.84 -7.90
N TYR A 247 -44.50 -18.76 -7.38
CA TYR A 247 -44.97 -17.57 -6.67
C TYR A 247 -44.29 -17.49 -5.29
N PRO A 248 -43.88 -16.29 -4.83
CA PRO A 248 -43.31 -16.09 -3.51
C PRO A 248 -44.28 -16.53 -2.40
N THR A 249 -43.81 -17.32 -1.44
CA THR A 249 -44.64 -17.85 -0.33
C THR A 249 -44.72 -16.92 0.89
N ALA A 250 -43.96 -15.82 0.89
CA ALA A 250 -43.90 -14.85 1.98
C ALA A 250 -43.65 -13.43 1.47
N CYS A 251 -44.14 -12.44 2.23
CA CYS A 251 -43.94 -11.03 1.95
C CYS A 251 -42.45 -10.67 2.10
N PRO A 252 -41.79 -10.08 1.08
CA PRO A 252 -40.38 -9.72 1.16
C PRO A 252 -40.04 -8.74 2.30
N PHE A 253 -41.00 -7.91 2.68
CA PHE A 253 -40.86 -6.89 3.72
C PHE A 253 -41.06 -7.45 5.14
N CYS A 254 -42.30 -7.74 5.52
CA CYS A 254 -42.65 -8.17 6.87
C CYS A 254 -42.38 -9.66 7.15
N LYS A 255 -42.01 -10.43 6.12
CA LYS A 255 -41.75 -11.88 6.18
C LYS A 255 -42.96 -12.76 6.52
N ASP A 256 -44.15 -12.17 6.63
CA ASP A 256 -45.38 -12.93 6.86
C ASP A 256 -45.72 -13.82 5.66
N THR A 257 -46.26 -15.01 5.96
CA THR A 257 -46.74 -16.01 4.99
C THR A 257 -48.24 -15.87 4.69
N GLY A 258 -48.83 -14.73 5.07
CA GLY A 258 -50.24 -14.41 4.83
C GLY A 258 -50.57 -14.14 3.36
N GLU A 259 -51.82 -13.75 3.10
CA GLU A 259 -52.30 -13.47 1.75
C GLU A 259 -51.55 -12.27 1.12
N LEU A 260 -50.87 -12.51 0.00
CA LEU A 260 -50.12 -11.49 -0.73
C LEU A 260 -51.05 -10.75 -1.70
N ALA A 261 -51.74 -9.74 -1.18
CA ALA A 261 -52.78 -9.01 -1.92
C ALA A 261 -52.25 -8.00 -2.94
N TYR A 262 -50.98 -7.60 -2.86
CA TYR A 262 -50.41 -6.59 -3.76
C TYR A 262 -49.23 -7.14 -4.57
N ILE A 263 -49.39 -7.17 -5.89
CA ILE A 263 -48.33 -7.57 -6.83
C ILE A 263 -47.73 -6.31 -7.45
N CYS A 264 -46.40 -6.23 -7.51
CA CYS A 264 -45.73 -5.12 -8.18
C CYS A 264 -46.18 -5.03 -9.64
N GLN A 265 -46.85 -3.95 -10.02
CA GLN A 265 -47.38 -3.76 -11.37
C GLN A 265 -46.29 -3.57 -12.44
N LYS A 266 -45.07 -3.25 -12.03
CA LYS A 266 -43.93 -3.09 -12.94
C LYS A 266 -43.37 -4.45 -13.32
N CYS A 267 -42.81 -5.21 -12.37
CA CYS A 267 -42.18 -6.49 -12.70
C CYS A 267 -43.19 -7.66 -12.80
N GLY A 268 -44.34 -7.58 -12.13
CA GLY A 268 -45.31 -8.66 -12.05
C GLY A 268 -44.85 -9.91 -11.28
N VAL A 269 -43.65 -9.88 -10.69
CA VAL A 269 -43.00 -11.03 -10.04
C VAL A 269 -43.12 -10.99 -8.52
N THR A 270 -42.86 -9.82 -7.92
CA THR A 270 -42.80 -9.68 -6.46
C THR A 270 -44.18 -9.33 -5.90
N ALA A 271 -44.60 -10.02 -4.83
CA ALA A 271 -45.88 -9.83 -4.17
C ALA A 271 -45.72 -9.54 -2.67
N TYR A 272 -46.62 -8.73 -2.13
CA TYR A 272 -46.61 -8.17 -0.78
C TYR A 272 -47.98 -8.35 -0.12
N CYS A 273 -48.03 -8.34 1.22
CA CYS A 273 -49.29 -8.37 1.97
C CYS A 273 -50.24 -7.22 1.58
N GLY A 274 -49.70 -6.07 1.20
CA GLY A 274 -50.48 -4.90 0.81
C GLY A 274 -49.60 -3.78 0.23
N LEU A 275 -50.24 -2.66 -0.12
CA LEU A 275 -49.57 -1.50 -0.70
C LEU A 275 -48.53 -0.89 0.26
N ASP A 276 -48.78 -0.95 1.56
CA ASP A 276 -47.86 -0.40 2.58
C ASP A 276 -46.56 -1.20 2.63
N CYS A 277 -46.63 -2.54 2.72
CA CYS A 277 -45.44 -3.40 2.65
C CYS A 277 -44.66 -3.22 1.34
N TYR A 278 -45.35 -2.97 0.23
CA TYR A 278 -44.70 -2.66 -1.05
C TYR A 278 -43.97 -1.31 -1.01
N ARG A 279 -44.58 -0.27 -0.44
CA ARG A 279 -43.98 1.07 -0.32
C ARG A 279 -42.76 1.04 0.59
N GLU A 280 -42.87 0.36 1.72
CA GLU A 280 -41.77 0.22 2.67
C GLU A 280 -40.61 -0.61 2.12
N ASP A 281 -40.85 -1.59 1.24
CA ASP A 281 -39.77 -2.36 0.60
C ASP A 281 -39.25 -1.73 -0.70
N TRP A 282 -39.87 -0.65 -1.18
CA TRP A 282 -39.55 -0.08 -2.49
C TRP A 282 -38.07 0.30 -2.61
N TYR A 283 -37.46 0.78 -1.52
CA TYR A 283 -36.04 1.13 -1.47
C TYR A 283 -35.11 -0.07 -1.79
N ARG A 284 -35.52 -1.32 -1.50
CA ARG A 284 -34.79 -2.54 -1.86
C ARG A 284 -35.28 -3.14 -3.18
N HIS A 285 -36.60 -3.23 -3.35
CA HIS A 285 -37.22 -3.90 -4.49
C HIS A 285 -36.78 -3.30 -5.83
N LYS A 286 -36.58 -1.98 -5.90
CA LYS A 286 -36.13 -1.27 -7.11
C LYS A 286 -34.92 -1.92 -7.79
N PHE A 287 -33.97 -2.45 -7.03
CA PHE A 287 -32.73 -3.07 -7.54
C PHE A 287 -32.98 -4.42 -8.24
N SER A 288 -34.13 -5.03 -8.00
CA SER A 288 -34.54 -6.32 -8.57
C SER A 288 -35.72 -6.18 -9.55
N CYS A 289 -36.24 -4.97 -9.75
CA CYS A 289 -37.42 -4.72 -10.57
C CYS A 289 -37.02 -4.50 -12.03
N THR A 290 -37.26 -5.51 -12.88
CA THR A 290 -36.85 -5.56 -14.29
C THR A 290 -37.44 -4.46 -15.18
N LEU A 291 -38.58 -3.88 -14.80
CA LEU A 291 -39.24 -2.77 -15.51
C LEU A 291 -39.18 -1.46 -14.70
N GLY A 292 -38.25 -1.36 -13.75
CA GLY A 292 -37.93 -0.13 -13.03
C GLY A 292 -37.18 0.90 -13.88
N ARG A 293 -37.10 2.13 -13.38
CA ARG A 293 -36.15 3.13 -13.91
C ARG A 293 -34.72 2.63 -13.68
N SER A 294 -33.75 3.11 -14.45
CA SER A 294 -32.34 2.84 -14.18
C SER A 294 -31.95 3.30 -12.77
N ILE A 295 -31.23 2.46 -12.05
CA ILE A 295 -30.70 2.78 -10.72
C ILE A 295 -29.63 3.87 -10.84
N ASP A 296 -29.69 4.87 -9.97
CA ASP A 296 -28.73 5.98 -9.91
C ASP A 296 -28.15 6.17 -8.49
N ALA A 297 -27.26 7.14 -8.33
CA ALA A 297 -26.59 7.41 -7.05
C ALA A 297 -27.57 7.73 -5.91
N THR A 298 -28.73 8.33 -6.20
CA THR A 298 -29.77 8.58 -5.19
C THR A 298 -30.34 7.29 -4.65
N ASP A 299 -30.57 6.28 -5.50
CA ASP A 299 -31.07 4.99 -5.05
C ASP A 299 -30.09 4.29 -4.11
N TYR A 300 -28.79 4.36 -4.43
CA TYR A 300 -27.75 3.81 -3.56
C TYR A 300 -27.64 4.55 -2.23
N LEU A 301 -27.75 5.89 -2.21
CA LEU A 301 -27.79 6.65 -0.96
C LEU A 301 -29.00 6.27 -0.10
N VAL A 302 -30.18 6.18 -0.70
CA VAL A 302 -31.41 5.82 0.03
C VAL A 302 -31.29 4.40 0.61
N LEU A 303 -30.77 3.45 -0.18
CA LEU A 303 -30.48 2.11 0.30
C LEU A 303 -29.52 2.14 1.50
N ALA A 304 -28.40 2.85 1.37
CA ALA A 304 -27.38 3.04 2.41
C ALA A 304 -27.99 3.59 3.71
N CYS A 305 -28.85 4.61 3.62
CA CYS A 305 -29.54 5.17 4.77
C CYS A 305 -30.44 4.13 5.45
N HIS A 306 -31.29 3.41 4.70
CA HIS A 306 -32.19 2.40 5.27
C HIS A 306 -31.47 1.17 5.81
N THR A 307 -30.32 0.78 5.24
CA THR A 307 -29.49 -0.32 5.77
C THR A 307 -28.55 0.13 6.89
N ASN A 308 -28.52 1.43 7.17
CA ASN A 308 -27.55 2.06 8.07
C ASN A 308 -26.10 1.68 7.76
N GLN A 309 -25.76 1.67 6.48
CA GLN A 309 -24.41 1.38 5.99
C GLN A 309 -23.92 2.58 5.21
N PHE A 310 -22.75 3.11 5.55
CA PHE A 310 -22.17 4.25 4.84
C PHE A 310 -21.94 3.88 3.35
N PRO A 311 -22.23 4.78 2.39
CA PRO A 311 -22.05 4.49 0.96
C PRO A 311 -20.60 4.11 0.65
N GLN A 312 -20.40 2.91 0.08
CA GLN A 312 -19.08 2.42 -0.35
C GLN A 312 -18.73 2.82 -1.79
N ASP A 313 -19.71 3.30 -2.54
CA ASP A 313 -19.55 3.73 -3.92
C ASP A 313 -19.01 5.17 -3.97
N ASP A 314 -17.82 5.33 -4.55
CA ASP A 314 -17.14 6.62 -4.70
C ASP A 314 -17.99 7.64 -5.46
N ASP A 315 -18.80 7.21 -6.44
CA ASP A 315 -19.66 8.11 -7.22
C ASP A 315 -20.79 8.67 -6.35
N VAL A 316 -21.32 7.86 -5.43
CA VAL A 316 -22.34 8.29 -4.46
C VAL A 316 -21.72 9.23 -3.43
N ALA A 317 -20.54 8.87 -2.92
CA ALA A 317 -19.79 9.69 -1.97
C ALA A 317 -19.47 11.08 -2.55
N GLU A 318 -19.11 11.13 -3.84
CA GLU A 318 -18.79 12.34 -4.57
C GLU A 318 -20.04 13.20 -4.84
N GLN A 319 -21.08 12.64 -5.45
CA GLN A 319 -22.30 13.40 -5.83
C GLN A 319 -23.03 14.02 -4.63
N TYR A 320 -23.01 13.35 -3.49
CA TYR A 320 -23.68 13.81 -2.27
C TYR A 320 -22.79 14.61 -1.32
N GLY A 321 -21.58 14.96 -1.76
CA GLY A 321 -20.70 15.90 -1.07
C GLY A 321 -20.01 15.31 0.16
N PHE A 322 -19.99 13.99 0.35
CA PHE A 322 -19.20 13.37 1.42
C PHE A 322 -17.71 13.65 1.24
N MET A 323 -17.24 13.65 -0.01
CA MET A 323 -15.83 13.90 -0.34
C MET A 323 -15.38 15.35 -0.16
N TYR A 324 -16.30 16.26 0.18
CA TYR A 324 -15.97 17.62 0.60
C TYR A 324 -15.33 17.66 2.00
N PHE A 325 -15.69 16.70 2.86
CA PHE A 325 -15.27 16.69 4.26
C PHE A 325 -13.98 15.88 4.48
N ALA A 326 -13.06 16.43 5.27
CA ALA A 326 -11.72 15.87 5.47
C ALA A 326 -11.77 14.66 6.39
N THR A 327 -12.59 14.78 7.42
CA THR A 327 -12.69 13.79 8.46
C THR A 327 -13.88 12.90 8.16
N GLY A 328 -13.72 11.59 8.31
CA GLY A 328 -14.85 10.67 8.27
C GLY A 328 -15.85 10.92 9.40
N LYS A 329 -15.44 11.56 10.51
CA LYS A 329 -16.40 12.08 11.51
C LYS A 329 -17.39 13.07 10.87
N ASP A 330 -16.91 14.02 10.08
CA ASP A 330 -17.77 14.97 9.38
C ASP A 330 -18.56 14.30 8.24
N ARG A 331 -17.97 13.30 7.56
CA ARG A 331 -18.70 12.49 6.55
C ARG A 331 -19.83 11.68 7.17
N LEU A 332 -19.58 11.03 8.31
CA LEU A 332 -20.56 10.29 9.08
C LEU A 332 -21.63 11.23 9.64
N ARG A 333 -21.23 12.41 10.12
CA ARG A 333 -22.17 13.45 10.52
C ARG A 333 -23.10 13.84 9.36
N LEU A 334 -22.55 14.06 8.16
CA LEU A 334 -23.36 14.30 6.96
C LEU A 334 -24.26 13.09 6.62
N PHE A 335 -23.77 11.87 6.78
CA PHE A 335 -24.54 10.65 6.53
C PHE A 335 -25.72 10.52 7.50
N GLU A 336 -25.52 10.83 8.77
CA GLU A 336 -26.58 10.87 9.78
C GLU A 336 -27.63 11.94 9.45
N VAL A 337 -27.22 13.10 8.91
CA VAL A 337 -28.17 14.11 8.41
C VAL A 337 -29.02 13.52 7.28
N TYR A 338 -28.42 12.91 6.25
CA TYR A 338 -29.20 12.27 5.18
C TYR A 338 -30.11 11.17 5.72
N ARG A 339 -29.61 10.33 6.64
CA ARG A 339 -30.37 9.21 7.19
C ARG A 339 -31.62 9.70 7.93
N ARG A 340 -31.48 10.68 8.81
CA ARG A 340 -32.63 11.28 9.52
C ARG A 340 -33.60 11.94 8.57
N LEU A 341 -33.09 12.70 7.60
CA LEU A 341 -33.94 13.38 6.63
C LEU A 341 -34.74 12.41 5.74
N ILE A 342 -34.14 11.29 5.34
CA ILE A 342 -34.81 10.28 4.51
C ILE A 342 -35.77 9.42 5.33
N ILE A 343 -35.32 8.90 6.49
CA ILE A 343 -36.08 7.91 7.27
C ILE A 343 -37.13 8.57 8.16
N GLU A 344 -36.75 9.61 8.91
CA GLU A 344 -37.63 10.20 9.93
C GLU A 344 -38.48 11.33 9.35
N TRP A 345 -37.94 12.07 8.38
CA TRP A 345 -38.61 13.25 7.79
C TRP A 345 -39.20 13.01 6.40
N GLY A 346 -38.95 11.84 5.81
CA GLY A 346 -39.58 11.41 4.56
C GLY A 346 -39.25 12.32 3.38
N ILE A 347 -38.02 12.84 3.28
CA ILE A 347 -37.59 13.54 2.06
C ILE A 347 -37.76 12.59 0.86
N ASN A 348 -38.48 13.07 -0.14
CA ASN A 348 -38.71 12.31 -1.36
C ASN A 348 -37.40 12.19 -2.17
N GLU A 349 -37.12 11.00 -2.69
CA GLU A 349 -35.98 10.75 -3.55
C GLU A 349 -35.93 11.70 -4.77
N GLU A 350 -37.09 12.08 -5.31
CA GLU A 350 -37.14 13.04 -6.43
C GLU A 350 -36.74 14.46 -6.02
N GLU A 351 -36.95 14.82 -4.76
CA GLU A 351 -36.51 16.10 -4.21
C GLU A 351 -34.97 16.13 -4.13
N LEU A 352 -34.35 15.03 -3.68
CA LEU A 352 -32.90 14.87 -3.68
C LEU A 352 -32.32 14.90 -5.09
N ARG A 353 -32.94 14.20 -6.06
CA ARG A 353 -32.51 14.24 -7.47
C ARG A 353 -32.63 15.64 -8.07
N ALA A 354 -33.71 16.36 -7.75
CA ALA A 354 -33.87 17.74 -8.20
C ALA A 354 -32.80 18.65 -7.59
N ALA A 355 -32.50 18.50 -6.30
CA ALA A 355 -31.45 19.26 -5.62
C ALA A 355 -30.06 18.97 -6.21
N LEU A 356 -29.76 17.71 -6.55
CA LEU A 356 -28.53 17.34 -7.26
C LEU A 356 -28.43 18.05 -8.62
N LYS A 357 -29.48 17.93 -9.45
CA LYS A 357 -29.51 18.55 -10.79
C LYS A 357 -29.38 20.08 -10.76
N GLN A 358 -29.88 20.71 -9.70
CA GLN A 358 -29.86 22.17 -9.55
C GLN A 358 -28.64 22.68 -8.76
N ASN A 359 -27.75 21.79 -8.30
CA ASN A 359 -26.66 22.11 -7.38
C ASN A 359 -27.11 22.85 -6.11
N LYS A 360 -28.27 22.47 -5.57
CA LYS A 360 -28.91 23.06 -4.37
C LYS A 360 -28.88 22.13 -3.17
N LEU A 361 -27.90 21.23 -3.13
CA LEU A 361 -27.79 20.20 -2.09
C LEU A 361 -27.57 20.80 -0.70
N LYS A 362 -26.75 21.84 -0.58
CA LYS A 362 -26.58 22.54 0.70
C LYS A 362 -27.88 23.21 1.16
N GLU A 363 -28.54 23.92 0.24
CA GLU A 363 -29.80 24.65 0.51
C GLU A 363 -30.92 23.72 0.98
N ILE A 364 -31.12 22.58 0.32
CA ILE A 364 -32.18 21.64 0.70
C ILE A 364 -31.90 21.03 2.09
N LEU A 365 -30.64 20.70 2.39
CA LEU A 365 -30.27 20.12 3.68
C LEU A 365 -30.44 21.12 4.82
N THR A 366 -29.90 22.34 4.69
CA THR A 366 -30.04 23.37 5.73
C THR A 366 -31.50 23.77 5.90
N PHE A 367 -32.24 23.96 4.80
CA PHE A 367 -33.67 24.28 4.85
C PHE A 367 -34.46 23.19 5.60
N ARG A 368 -34.26 21.92 5.27
CA ARG A 368 -34.97 20.81 5.91
C ARG A 368 -34.57 20.64 7.37
N CYS A 369 -33.28 20.78 7.70
CA CYS A 369 -32.82 20.76 9.10
C CYS A 369 -33.39 21.93 9.92
N SER A 370 -33.54 23.12 9.34
CA SER A 370 -34.10 24.29 10.03
C SER A 370 -35.61 24.23 10.28
N GLN A 371 -36.34 23.41 9.51
CA GLN A 371 -37.76 23.14 9.75
C GLN A 371 -38.00 22.21 10.95
N THR A 372 -36.94 21.63 11.50
CA THR A 372 -37.04 20.73 12.64
C THR A 372 -37.07 21.49 13.98
N ARG A 373 -37.68 20.87 14.99
CA ARG A 373 -37.55 21.31 16.40
C ARG A 373 -36.46 20.52 17.15
N ASP A 374 -35.70 19.69 16.44
CA ASP A 374 -34.67 18.83 17.00
C ASP A 374 -33.37 19.64 17.17
N ALA A 375 -32.86 19.68 18.41
CA ALA A 375 -31.64 20.41 18.74
C ALA A 375 -30.41 19.92 17.95
N ILE A 376 -30.33 18.62 17.65
CA ILE A 376 -29.23 18.02 16.90
C ILE A 376 -29.30 18.47 15.44
N MET A 377 -30.48 18.43 14.82
CA MET A 377 -30.67 18.87 13.44
C MET A 377 -30.43 20.39 13.28
N LEU A 378 -30.82 21.21 14.25
CA LEU A 378 -30.49 22.64 14.25
C LEU A 378 -28.96 22.87 14.35
N SER A 379 -28.25 22.08 15.17
CA SER A 379 -26.79 22.12 15.24
C SER A 379 -26.14 21.68 13.92
N ASP A 380 -26.67 20.64 13.28
CA ASP A 380 -26.19 20.15 11.98
C ASP A 380 -26.47 21.17 10.87
N SER A 381 -27.59 21.90 10.93
CA SER A 381 -27.90 23.01 10.02
C SER A 381 -26.87 24.13 10.12
N GLN A 382 -26.57 24.60 11.34
CA GLN A 382 -25.57 25.65 11.57
C GLN A 382 -24.18 25.19 11.12
N TRP A 383 -23.85 23.92 11.38
CA TRP A 383 -22.60 23.33 10.90
C TRP A 383 -22.53 23.33 9.37
N LEU A 384 -23.56 22.86 8.66
CA LEU A 384 -23.59 22.89 7.19
C LEU A 384 -23.53 24.31 6.63
N GLU A 385 -24.21 25.27 7.25
CA GLU A 385 -24.16 26.69 6.86
C GLU A 385 -22.73 27.23 6.88
N SER A 386 -21.95 26.89 7.91
CA SER A 386 -20.53 27.29 8.06
C SER A 386 -19.58 26.76 6.96
N GLN A 387 -20.01 25.79 6.14
CA GLN A 387 -19.18 25.15 5.12
C GLN A 387 -19.33 25.85 3.77
N GLU A 388 -18.56 26.90 3.50
CA GLU A 388 -18.72 27.75 2.31
C GLU A 388 -18.61 27.00 0.97
N GLY A 389 -17.80 25.94 0.88
CA GLY A 389 -17.56 25.20 -0.36
C GLY A 389 -18.40 23.92 -0.54
N PHE A 390 -19.30 23.59 0.40
CA PHE A 390 -20.08 22.34 0.36
C PHE A 390 -21.20 22.39 -0.70
N GLY A 391 -21.24 21.39 -1.59
CA GLY A 391 -22.23 21.23 -2.64
C GLY A 391 -21.87 20.10 -3.60
N VAL A 392 -22.68 19.89 -4.65
CA VAL A 392 -22.50 18.80 -5.65
C VAL A 392 -21.18 18.96 -6.41
N ASN A 393 -20.70 20.19 -6.55
CA ASN A 393 -19.42 20.55 -7.19
C ASN A 393 -18.37 21.03 -6.18
N GLY A 394 -18.52 20.69 -4.88
CA GLY A 394 -17.53 21.05 -3.87
C GLY A 394 -16.16 20.47 -4.25
N LYS A 395 -15.08 21.23 -4.06
CA LYS A 395 -13.73 20.71 -4.31
C LYS A 395 -13.51 19.48 -3.44
N LYS A 396 -13.34 18.31 -4.07
CA LYS A 396 -12.91 17.07 -3.39
C LYS A 396 -11.66 17.37 -2.60
N GLN A 397 -11.67 17.03 -1.32
CA GLN A 397 -10.45 17.08 -0.54
C GLN A 397 -9.60 15.87 -0.93
N GLU A 398 -8.47 16.16 -1.58
CA GLU A 398 -7.48 15.12 -1.90
C GLU A 398 -6.97 14.51 -0.59
N LEU A 399 -6.56 13.23 -0.60
CA LEU A 399 -5.97 12.55 0.58
C LEU A 399 -4.84 13.37 1.23
N LEU A 400 -4.11 14.13 0.42
CA LEU A 400 -3.08 15.06 0.89
C LEU A 400 -3.64 16.16 1.79
N THR A 401 -4.80 16.73 1.45
CA THR A 401 -5.48 17.77 2.24
C THR A 401 -5.97 17.23 3.59
N ILE A 402 -6.47 15.99 3.60
CA ILE A 402 -6.89 15.29 4.83
C ILE A 402 -5.69 15.06 5.74
N PHE A 403 -4.58 14.62 5.15
CA PHE A 403 -3.35 14.37 5.86
C PHE A 403 -2.73 15.66 6.43
N GLU A 404 -2.77 16.75 5.67
CA GLU A 404 -2.34 18.08 6.13
C GLU A 404 -3.21 18.62 7.26
N ALA A 405 -4.54 18.46 7.17
CA ALA A 405 -5.46 18.85 8.25
C ALA A 405 -5.15 18.10 9.56
N ALA A 406 -4.95 16.78 9.49
CA ALA A 406 -4.58 15.99 10.66
C ALA A 406 -3.20 16.40 11.23
N ARG A 407 -2.25 16.80 10.39
CA ARG A 407 -0.97 17.34 10.86
C ARG A 407 -1.14 18.65 11.62
N GLU A 408 -1.97 19.55 11.12
CA GLU A 408 -2.25 20.84 11.76
C GLU A 408 -3.00 20.66 13.08
N GLU A 409 -3.86 19.66 13.20
CA GLU A 409 -4.60 19.38 14.43
C GLU A 409 -3.74 18.66 15.49
N LEU A 410 -2.99 17.64 15.08
CA LEU A 410 -2.41 16.67 16.01
C LEU A 410 -0.93 16.91 16.34
N LEU A 411 -0.21 17.65 15.50
CA LEU A 411 1.22 17.93 15.70
C LEU A 411 1.45 19.32 16.29
N SER A 412 2.55 19.45 17.05
CA SER A 412 3.03 20.74 17.53
C SER A 412 3.56 21.62 16.40
N CYS A 413 3.66 22.94 16.63
CA CYS A 413 4.11 23.91 15.61
C CYS A 413 5.50 23.61 15.02
N ASP A 414 6.40 23.02 15.82
CA ASP A 414 7.74 22.66 15.36
C ASP A 414 7.72 21.40 14.47
N GLU A 415 6.89 20.42 14.82
CA GLU A 415 6.75 19.15 14.10
C GLU A 415 6.05 19.31 12.75
N ARG A 416 5.11 20.26 12.63
CA ARG A 416 4.39 20.53 11.38
C ARG A 416 5.33 20.88 10.22
N LYS A 417 6.47 21.51 10.54
CA LYS A 417 7.47 21.95 9.55
C LYS A 417 8.38 20.81 9.07
N LEU A 418 8.40 19.68 9.78
CA LEU A 418 9.26 18.55 9.44
C LEU A 418 8.67 17.74 8.27
N PRO A 419 9.48 17.21 7.36
CA PRO A 419 9.05 16.17 6.43
C PRO A 419 8.46 14.97 7.20
N PHE A 420 7.40 14.34 6.68
CA PHE A 420 6.74 13.21 7.35
C PHE A 420 7.72 12.07 7.69
N ALA A 421 8.67 11.78 6.79
CA ALA A 421 9.71 10.77 7.01
C ALA A 421 10.65 11.09 8.19
N GLU A 422 10.79 12.37 8.54
CA GLU A 422 11.66 12.84 9.62
C GLU A 422 10.92 12.98 10.96
N LEU A 423 9.60 12.74 10.99
CA LEU A 423 8.82 12.78 12.22
C LEU A 423 9.29 11.66 13.16
N ARG A 424 9.72 12.06 14.36
CA ARG A 424 10.18 11.15 15.42
C ARG A 424 9.26 11.27 16.63
N PRO A 425 9.05 10.17 17.37
CA PRO A 425 9.52 8.82 17.08
C PRO A 425 8.72 8.14 15.93
N PRO A 426 9.24 7.06 15.30
CA PRO A 426 8.55 6.37 14.19
C PRO A 426 7.10 5.98 14.49
N GLU A 427 6.80 5.64 15.74
CA GLU A 427 5.46 5.26 16.20
C GLU A 427 4.48 6.43 16.10
N LYS A 428 4.94 7.67 16.34
CA LYS A 428 4.11 8.87 16.17
C LYS A 428 3.76 9.11 14.71
N ARG A 429 4.70 8.79 13.80
CA ARG A 429 4.51 8.84 12.35
C ARG A 429 3.50 7.78 11.88
N TYR A 430 3.64 6.54 12.35
CA TYR A 430 2.72 5.45 12.04
C TYR A 430 1.32 5.68 12.61
N ALA A 431 1.24 6.21 13.84
CA ALA A 431 0.00 6.62 14.46
C ALA A 431 -0.72 7.72 13.68
N LEU A 432 0.01 8.74 13.17
CA LEU A 432 -0.60 9.80 12.37
C LEU A 432 -1.22 9.26 11.08
N LEU A 433 -0.49 8.39 10.36
CA LEU A 433 -1.02 7.74 9.16
C LEU A 433 -2.28 6.93 9.49
N PHE A 434 -2.21 6.11 10.53
CA PHE A 434 -3.33 5.29 10.97
C PHE A 434 -4.54 6.11 11.40
N TYR A 435 -4.31 7.21 12.14
CA TYR A 435 -5.35 8.12 12.58
C TYR A 435 -6.10 8.69 11.37
N VAL A 436 -5.37 9.15 10.36
CA VAL A 436 -5.96 9.64 9.10
C VAL A 436 -6.78 8.54 8.43
N GLN A 437 -6.25 7.32 8.32
CA GLN A 437 -6.95 6.19 7.70
C GLN A 437 -8.27 5.87 8.43
N ILE A 438 -8.19 5.57 9.72
CA ILE A 438 -9.35 5.14 10.52
C ILE A 438 -10.39 6.24 10.63
N CYS A 439 -9.97 7.49 10.86
CA CYS A 439 -10.91 8.60 10.89
C CYS A 439 -11.61 8.79 9.55
N ASN A 440 -11.16 8.20 8.45
CA ASN A 440 -11.77 8.25 7.13
C ASN A 440 -12.47 6.95 6.72
N GLY A 441 -12.60 5.98 7.63
CA GLY A 441 -13.16 4.66 7.34
C GLY A 441 -12.25 3.78 6.49
N ILE A 442 -10.97 4.14 6.38
CA ILE A 442 -9.95 3.39 5.64
C ILE A 442 -9.20 2.52 6.65
N LYS A 443 -9.04 1.23 6.35
CA LYS A 443 -8.20 0.31 7.13
C LYS A 443 -6.80 0.19 6.49
N PRO A 444 -5.76 -0.16 7.29
CA PRO A 444 -4.43 -0.42 6.75
C PRO A 444 -4.47 -1.57 5.73
N ASP A 445 -3.80 -1.38 4.59
CA ASP A 445 -3.60 -2.45 3.62
C ASP A 445 -2.52 -3.43 4.13
N VAL A 446 -2.53 -4.64 3.60
CA VAL A 446 -1.67 -5.76 4.01
C VAL A 446 -0.19 -5.46 3.76
N ASP A 447 0.12 -4.58 2.81
CA ASP A 447 1.48 -4.13 2.55
C ASP A 447 1.96 -3.04 3.53
N GLU A 448 1.11 -2.54 4.43
CA GLU A 448 1.47 -1.56 5.44
C GLU A 448 1.91 -2.20 6.76
N ASP A 449 2.94 -1.62 7.41
CA ASP A 449 3.41 -2.11 8.71
C ASP A 449 2.38 -1.93 9.83
N ASN A 450 1.45 -0.99 9.67
CA ASN A 450 0.32 -0.80 10.58
C ASN A 450 -0.62 -2.01 10.60
N TRP A 451 -0.70 -2.79 9.51
CA TRP A 451 -1.52 -4.00 9.47
C TRP A 451 -1.02 -5.06 10.48
N ILE A 452 0.30 -5.15 10.69
CA ILE A 452 0.90 -5.97 11.74
C ILE A 452 0.92 -5.22 13.06
N SER A 453 1.43 -3.99 13.10
CA SER A 453 1.68 -3.24 14.35
C SER A 453 0.43 -2.93 15.17
N LEU A 454 -0.75 -2.92 14.52
CA LEU A 454 -2.06 -2.71 15.14
C LEU A 454 -2.94 -3.97 15.11
N GLY A 455 -2.34 -5.13 14.84
CA GLY A 455 -3.00 -6.42 15.04
C GLY A 455 -4.09 -6.78 14.03
N PHE A 456 -4.23 -6.06 12.92
CA PHE A 456 -5.14 -6.46 11.82
C PHE A 456 -4.78 -7.83 11.25
N CYS A 457 -3.51 -8.23 11.33
CA CYS A 457 -3.06 -9.57 10.98
C CYS A 457 -3.73 -10.70 11.77
N THR A 458 -4.26 -10.43 12.97
CA THR A 458 -4.92 -11.41 13.83
C THR A 458 -6.38 -11.66 13.44
N ALA A 459 -6.97 -10.80 12.60
CA ALA A 459 -8.33 -10.99 12.10
C ALA A 459 -8.38 -12.20 11.14
N PRO A 460 -9.29 -13.17 11.35
CA PRO A 460 -9.39 -14.35 10.48
C PRO A 460 -10.00 -14.02 9.12
N ASP A 461 -10.84 -12.99 9.03
CA ASP A 461 -11.58 -12.62 7.84
C ASP A 461 -11.79 -11.10 7.74
N ALA A 462 -12.31 -10.65 6.59
CA ALA A 462 -12.60 -9.24 6.34
C ALA A 462 -13.63 -8.66 7.33
N VAL A 463 -14.61 -9.45 7.77
CA VAL A 463 -15.64 -9.01 8.74
C VAL A 463 -14.99 -8.68 10.09
N SER A 464 -14.01 -9.48 10.50
CA SER A 464 -13.27 -9.29 11.75
C SER A 464 -12.30 -8.11 11.65
N GLU A 465 -11.69 -7.89 10.48
CA GLU A 465 -10.91 -6.66 10.22
C GLU A 465 -11.78 -5.41 10.33
N ASP A 466 -12.99 -5.44 9.77
CA ASP A 466 -13.92 -4.29 9.81
C ASP A 466 -14.39 -4.03 11.26
N ARG A 467 -14.64 -5.09 12.05
CA ARG A 467 -14.90 -4.96 13.50
C ARG A 467 -13.73 -4.30 14.24
N LEU A 468 -12.50 -4.68 13.92
CA LEU A 468 -11.31 -4.08 14.50
C LEU A 468 -11.14 -2.61 14.06
N CYS A 469 -11.46 -2.30 12.80
CA CYS A 469 -11.51 -0.93 12.30
C CYS A 469 -12.49 -0.08 13.12
N SER A 470 -13.73 -0.53 13.33
CA SER A 470 -14.72 0.16 14.17
C SER A 470 -14.29 0.27 15.64
N ALA A 471 -13.58 -0.72 16.16
CA ALA A 471 -13.02 -0.66 17.52
C ALA A 471 -11.98 0.45 17.63
N TYR A 472 -11.04 0.53 16.67
CA TYR A 472 -10.04 1.58 16.61
C TYR A 472 -10.64 2.96 16.36
N GLU A 473 -11.68 3.08 15.53
CA GLU A 473 -12.42 4.32 15.33
C GLU A 473 -13.01 4.83 16.66
N SER A 474 -13.65 3.93 17.40
CA SER A 474 -14.19 4.23 18.72
C SER A 474 -13.11 4.62 19.72
N LEU A 475 -11.94 3.98 19.67
CA LEU A 475 -10.81 4.26 20.54
C LEU A 475 -10.21 5.64 20.25
N VAL A 476 -9.91 5.90 18.97
CA VAL A 476 -9.36 7.17 18.48
C VAL A 476 -10.31 8.34 18.77
N GLY A 477 -11.62 8.12 18.69
CA GLY A 477 -12.62 9.13 19.07
C GLY A 477 -12.68 9.43 20.58
N ARG A 478 -12.06 8.62 21.44
CA ARG A 478 -12.09 8.76 22.91
C ARG A 478 -10.73 9.13 23.53
N CYS A 479 -9.62 8.72 22.92
CA CYS A 479 -8.27 8.98 23.41
C CYS A 479 -7.63 10.20 22.74
N THR A 480 -6.66 10.83 23.42
CA THR A 480 -5.82 11.83 22.76
C THR A 480 -4.81 11.16 21.83
N PHE A 481 -4.38 11.89 20.79
CA PHE A 481 -3.33 11.41 19.88
C PHE A 481 -2.05 11.00 20.62
N ASN A 482 -1.67 11.74 21.67
CA ASN A 482 -0.49 11.42 22.47
C ASN A 482 -0.62 10.12 23.27
N GLU A 483 -1.80 9.84 23.81
CA GLU A 483 -2.08 8.56 24.47
C GLU A 483 -2.05 7.41 23.45
N PHE A 484 -2.59 7.63 22.25
CA PHE A 484 -2.63 6.61 21.20
C PHE A 484 -1.22 6.22 20.73
N TRP A 485 -0.41 7.16 20.24
CA TRP A 485 0.93 6.83 19.76
C TRP A 485 1.86 6.37 20.89
N GLY A 486 1.68 6.89 22.11
CA GLY A 486 2.41 6.42 23.29
C GLY A 486 2.09 4.96 23.61
N SER A 487 0.83 4.57 23.49
CA SER A 487 0.40 3.18 23.68
C SER A 487 0.95 2.26 22.59
N MET A 488 1.05 2.72 21.33
CA MET A 488 1.74 1.95 20.28
C MET A 488 3.21 1.70 20.64
N ALA A 489 3.93 2.73 21.10
CA ALA A 489 5.35 2.63 21.45
C ALA A 489 5.63 1.71 22.64
N GLU A 490 4.68 1.59 23.56
CA GLU A 490 4.80 0.75 24.75
C GLU A 490 4.16 -0.64 24.60
N SER A 491 3.54 -0.95 23.46
CA SER A 491 2.70 -2.15 23.29
C SER A 491 1.55 -2.20 24.31
N ALA A 492 0.97 -1.04 24.61
CA ALA A 492 -0.07 -0.84 25.62
C ALA A 492 -1.47 -0.55 25.03
N ILE A 493 -1.70 -0.95 23.78
CA ILE A 493 -2.96 -0.65 23.06
C ILE A 493 -4.15 -1.39 23.70
N VAL A 494 -3.95 -2.61 24.20
CA VAL A 494 -5.01 -3.39 24.87
C VAL A 494 -5.43 -2.68 26.17
N GLU A 495 -4.48 -2.16 26.93
CA GLU A 495 -4.71 -1.36 28.14
C GLU A 495 -5.42 -0.05 27.80
N LEU A 496 -5.14 0.52 26.63
CA LEU A 496 -5.85 1.70 26.15
C LEU A 496 -7.32 1.37 25.80
N PHE A 497 -7.58 0.24 25.16
CA PHE A 497 -8.96 -0.25 24.95
C PHE A 497 -9.69 -0.45 26.28
N ASP A 498 -9.02 -1.03 27.27
CA ASP A 498 -9.58 -1.24 28.62
C ASP A 498 -9.91 0.07 29.33
N LYS A 499 -8.99 1.03 29.29
CA LYS A 499 -9.18 2.37 29.85
C LYS A 499 -10.45 3.07 29.34
N TYR A 500 -10.82 2.85 28.08
CA TYR A 500 -12.00 3.47 27.46
C TYR A 500 -13.23 2.57 27.42
N GLY A 501 -13.21 1.41 28.10
CA GLY A 501 -14.34 0.48 28.20
C GLY A 501 -14.70 -0.17 26.87
N LEU A 502 -13.69 -0.49 26.05
CA LEU A 502 -13.85 -1.07 24.72
C LEU A 502 -13.34 -2.53 24.65
N THR A 503 -12.98 -3.13 25.79
CA THR A 503 -12.44 -4.50 25.90
C THR A 503 -13.37 -5.55 25.31
N ASP A 504 -14.69 -5.38 25.45
CA ASP A 504 -15.68 -6.33 24.94
C ASP A 504 -15.64 -6.46 23.41
N ILE A 505 -15.21 -5.41 22.70
CA ILE A 505 -15.13 -5.40 21.23
C ILE A 505 -13.93 -6.23 20.74
N ILE A 506 -12.81 -6.16 21.46
CA ILE A 506 -11.56 -6.87 21.09
C ILE A 506 -11.46 -8.27 21.69
N SER A 507 -12.21 -8.58 22.75
CA SER A 507 -12.19 -9.88 23.43
C SER A 507 -12.50 -11.10 22.55
N PRO A 508 -13.42 -11.02 21.56
CA PRO A 508 -13.68 -12.14 20.65
C PRO A 508 -12.56 -12.39 19.64
N MET A 509 -11.59 -11.48 19.49
CA MET A 509 -10.56 -11.57 18.47
C MET A 509 -9.47 -12.55 18.90
N ARG A 510 -9.38 -13.68 18.20
CA ARG A 510 -8.37 -14.71 18.42
C ARG A 510 -6.97 -14.11 18.31
N ASN A 511 -6.07 -14.50 19.22
CA ASN A 511 -4.65 -14.11 19.25
C ASN A 511 -4.37 -12.59 19.41
N PHE A 512 -5.34 -11.69 19.26
CA PHE A 512 -5.14 -10.23 19.28
C PHE A 512 -4.48 -9.75 20.57
N LYS A 513 -5.04 -10.11 21.74
CA LYS A 513 -4.54 -9.64 23.04
C LYS A 513 -3.09 -10.06 23.28
N ASP A 514 -2.79 -11.34 23.06
CA ASP A 514 -1.45 -11.89 23.30
C ASP A 514 -0.43 -11.34 22.31
N PHE A 515 -0.84 -11.19 21.05
CA PHE A 515 -0.02 -10.59 20.00
C PHE A 515 0.31 -9.12 20.31
N MET A 516 -0.69 -8.32 20.66
CA MET A 516 -0.53 -6.88 20.91
C MET A 516 0.35 -6.59 22.13
N ALA A 517 0.44 -7.50 23.10
CA ALA A 517 1.29 -7.36 24.27
C ALA A 517 2.80 -7.41 23.94
N SER A 518 3.18 -8.02 22.81
CA SER A 518 4.59 -8.17 22.43
C SER A 518 4.97 -7.56 21.09
N VAL A 519 4.00 -7.18 20.24
CA VAL A 519 4.22 -6.82 18.82
C VAL A 519 5.37 -5.85 18.57
N LYS A 520 5.59 -4.84 19.44
CA LYS A 520 6.69 -3.89 19.22
C LYS A 520 8.08 -4.44 19.57
N LYS A 521 8.15 -5.44 20.44
CA LYS A 521 9.41 -6.10 20.81
C LYS A 521 9.73 -7.18 19.79
N TRP A 522 8.73 -8.02 19.51
CA TRP A 522 8.83 -9.14 18.58
C TRP A 522 7.44 -9.69 18.26
N HIS A 523 7.32 -10.32 17.11
CA HIS A 523 6.13 -11.04 16.69
C HIS A 523 6.50 -12.36 16.00
N GLN A 524 5.56 -13.30 15.97
CA GLN A 524 5.76 -14.60 15.33
C GLN A 524 5.85 -14.45 13.81
N SER A 525 6.74 -15.19 13.17
CA SER A 525 6.94 -15.15 11.71
C SER A 525 5.72 -15.57 10.90
N VAL A 526 4.74 -16.25 11.52
CA VAL A 526 3.49 -16.66 10.86
C VAL A 526 2.67 -15.45 10.40
N TRP A 527 2.77 -14.32 11.09
CA TRP A 527 2.07 -13.10 10.69
C TRP A 527 2.62 -12.53 9.38
N GLU A 528 3.94 -12.63 9.17
CA GLU A 528 4.58 -12.30 7.89
C GLU A 528 4.23 -13.30 6.80
N LEU A 529 4.05 -14.58 7.14
CA LEU A 529 3.57 -15.58 6.18
C LEU A 529 2.15 -15.23 5.73
N LYS A 530 1.25 -14.93 6.67
CA LYS A 530 -0.12 -14.50 6.37
C LYS A 530 -0.12 -13.25 5.51
N ARG A 531 0.70 -12.25 5.85
CA ARG A 531 0.93 -11.04 5.02
C ARG A 531 1.33 -11.41 3.60
N PHE A 532 2.35 -12.25 3.44
CA PHE A 532 2.87 -12.68 2.14
C PHE A 532 1.81 -13.38 1.28
N THR A 533 0.97 -14.25 1.87
CA THR A 533 -0.07 -14.95 1.10
C THR A 533 -1.07 -13.99 0.44
N ARG A 534 -1.31 -12.82 1.05
CA ARG A 534 -2.27 -11.80 0.57
C ARG A 534 -1.63 -10.71 -0.30
N MET A 535 -0.31 -10.53 -0.28
CA MET A 535 0.39 -9.47 -1.03
C MET A 535 0.75 -9.87 -2.46
N ASN A 536 0.66 -8.95 -3.43
CA ASN A 536 1.13 -9.22 -4.81
C ASN A 536 2.66 -9.02 -4.95
N VAL A 537 3.44 -9.77 -4.17
CA VAL A 537 4.92 -9.78 -4.22
C VAL A 537 5.46 -11.17 -4.57
N SER A 538 6.59 -11.21 -5.28
CA SER A 538 7.21 -12.45 -5.75
C SER A 538 7.93 -13.22 -4.65
N ASP A 539 8.55 -12.49 -3.72
CA ASP A 539 9.45 -13.05 -2.73
C ASP A 539 8.94 -12.74 -1.31
N PRO A 540 8.94 -13.75 -0.42
CA PRO A 540 8.44 -13.58 0.92
C PRO A 540 9.44 -12.89 1.84
N PHE A 541 8.96 -12.39 2.98
CA PHE A 541 9.80 -11.87 4.04
C PHE A 541 10.86 -12.91 4.47
N ARG A 542 12.04 -12.47 4.90
CA ARG A 542 13.17 -13.37 5.17
C ARG A 542 12.86 -14.46 6.18
N ALA A 543 12.13 -14.14 7.26
CA ALA A 543 11.70 -15.14 8.23
C ALA A 543 10.82 -16.21 7.56
N VAL A 544 9.93 -15.80 6.66
CA VAL A 544 9.05 -16.71 5.93
C VAL A 544 9.82 -17.65 5.00
N VAL A 545 10.89 -17.14 4.37
CA VAL A 545 11.80 -17.94 3.54
C VAL A 545 12.33 -19.15 4.30
N VAL A 546 12.80 -18.91 5.54
CA VAL A 546 13.48 -19.91 6.36
C VAL A 546 12.50 -20.81 7.09
N ASP A 547 11.46 -20.23 7.67
CA ASP A 547 10.60 -20.90 8.64
C ASP A 547 9.61 -21.84 7.96
N TYR A 548 9.06 -21.44 6.82
CA TYR A 548 7.92 -22.10 6.17
C TYR A 548 8.27 -22.85 4.87
N GLY A 549 9.56 -23.14 4.66
CA GLY A 549 10.02 -24.05 3.61
C GLY A 549 10.26 -23.45 2.23
N PHE A 550 10.03 -22.14 2.07
CA PHE A 550 10.24 -21.45 0.79
C PHE A 550 11.70 -21.48 0.31
N MET A 551 12.66 -21.58 1.22
CA MET A 551 14.08 -21.75 0.88
C MET A 551 14.40 -23.08 0.15
N ASN A 552 13.52 -24.08 0.27
CA ASN A 552 13.72 -25.40 -0.33
C ASN A 552 13.06 -25.52 -1.72
N CYS A 553 12.29 -24.53 -2.15
CA CYS A 553 11.65 -24.51 -3.47
C CYS A 553 12.71 -24.36 -4.57
N LYS A 554 12.66 -25.25 -5.57
CA LYS A 554 13.61 -25.27 -6.69
C LYS A 554 13.18 -24.35 -7.84
N ASP A 555 11.89 -24.12 -7.97
CA ASP A 555 11.30 -23.36 -9.07
C ASP A 555 10.09 -22.54 -8.61
N ALA A 556 9.60 -21.67 -9.51
CA ALA A 556 8.46 -20.82 -9.27
C ALA A 556 7.15 -21.60 -9.08
N HIS A 557 7.02 -22.78 -9.68
CA HIS A 557 5.80 -23.58 -9.58
C HIS A 557 5.64 -24.13 -8.15
N GLN A 558 6.69 -24.73 -7.59
CA GLN A 558 6.70 -25.19 -6.20
C GLN A 558 6.45 -24.03 -5.23
N ARG A 559 7.02 -22.86 -5.50
CA ARG A 559 6.81 -21.66 -4.69
C ARG A 559 5.35 -21.22 -4.71
N MET A 560 4.71 -21.23 -5.88
CA MET A 560 3.30 -20.91 -6.03
C MET A 560 2.41 -21.93 -5.32
N GLN A 561 2.68 -23.24 -5.47
CA GLN A 561 1.93 -24.30 -4.78
C GLN A 561 2.03 -24.18 -3.26
N LEU A 562 3.24 -23.95 -2.74
CA LEU A 562 3.49 -23.75 -1.31
C LEU A 562 2.74 -22.51 -0.78
N ARG A 563 2.80 -21.41 -1.53
CA ARG A 563 2.07 -20.18 -1.20
C ARG A 563 0.56 -20.40 -1.19
N SER A 564 0.01 -21.07 -2.21
CA SER A 564 -1.43 -21.37 -2.30
C SER A 564 -1.90 -22.28 -1.17
N MET A 565 -1.09 -23.25 -0.74
CA MET A 565 -1.42 -24.09 0.42
C MET A 565 -1.52 -23.27 1.71
N TYR A 566 -0.58 -22.37 1.97
CA TYR A 566 -0.67 -21.49 3.14
C TYR A 566 -1.80 -20.47 3.03
N GLN A 567 -2.08 -19.96 1.83
CA GLN A 567 -3.23 -19.09 1.60
C GLN A 567 -4.53 -19.83 1.95
N GLU A 568 -4.69 -21.06 1.46
CA GLU A 568 -5.86 -21.89 1.76
C GLU A 568 -5.98 -22.19 3.27
N TYR A 569 -4.86 -22.40 3.96
CA TYR A 569 -4.85 -22.56 5.42
C TYR A 569 -5.51 -21.36 6.13
N PHE A 570 -5.13 -20.13 5.76
CA PHE A 570 -5.70 -18.93 6.37
C PHE A 570 -7.14 -18.66 5.92
N GLU A 571 -7.49 -18.93 4.66
CA GLU A 571 -8.85 -18.77 4.14
C GLU A 571 -9.86 -19.72 4.81
N ARG A 572 -9.41 -20.90 5.26
CA ARG A 572 -10.20 -21.82 6.08
C ARG A 572 -10.43 -21.32 7.51
N GLY A 573 -9.79 -20.22 7.91
CA GLY A 573 -9.89 -19.67 9.27
C GLY A 573 -9.11 -20.45 10.32
N GLU A 574 -8.18 -21.33 9.89
CA GLU A 574 -7.33 -22.12 10.77
C GLU A 574 -6.45 -21.23 11.68
N ASP A 575 -6.00 -21.78 12.80
CA ASP A 575 -5.28 -21.02 13.83
C ASP A 575 -3.83 -20.75 13.43
N GLU A 576 -3.46 -19.47 13.33
CA GLU A 576 -2.11 -19.03 13.00
C GLU A 576 -1.08 -19.51 14.01
N MET A 577 -1.44 -19.54 15.30
CA MET A 577 -0.50 -19.92 16.35
C MET A 577 -0.20 -21.42 16.33
N ARG A 578 -1.17 -22.27 15.97
CA ARG A 578 -0.92 -23.71 15.78
C ARG A 578 0.04 -23.99 14.62
N LEU A 579 -0.05 -23.22 13.54
CA LEU A 579 0.90 -23.32 12.44
C LEU A 579 2.31 -22.87 12.88
N HIS A 580 2.37 -21.79 13.66
CA HIS A 580 3.63 -21.30 14.20
C HIS A 580 4.29 -22.30 15.16
N GLU A 581 3.51 -22.91 16.06
CA GLU A 581 3.96 -23.96 16.98
C GLU A 581 4.50 -25.17 16.23
N ALA A 582 3.78 -25.63 15.19
CA ALA A 582 4.26 -26.71 14.31
C ALA A 582 5.56 -26.33 13.58
N CYS A 583 5.70 -25.07 13.19
CA CYS A 583 6.92 -24.54 12.60
C CYS A 583 8.12 -24.67 13.54
N VAL A 584 8.02 -24.11 14.75
CA VAL A 584 9.13 -24.12 15.72
C VAL A 584 9.38 -25.50 16.34
N ALA A 585 8.41 -26.41 16.27
CA ALA A 585 8.59 -27.82 16.62
C ALA A 585 9.29 -28.64 15.52
N GLY A 586 9.50 -28.09 14.33
CA GLY A 586 10.02 -28.84 13.18
C GLY A 586 9.02 -29.85 12.59
N GLN A 587 7.71 -29.63 12.79
CA GLN A 587 6.62 -30.56 12.49
C GLN A 587 5.64 -30.05 11.41
N LEU A 588 6.05 -29.08 10.58
CA LEU A 588 5.19 -28.50 9.53
C LEU A 588 4.54 -29.54 8.62
N ALA A 589 5.32 -30.50 8.11
CA ALA A 589 4.82 -31.49 7.16
C ALA A 589 3.72 -32.37 7.78
N SER A 590 3.94 -32.92 8.97
CA SER A 590 2.95 -33.77 9.65
C SER A 590 1.71 -33.00 10.08
N PHE A 591 1.90 -31.75 10.54
CA PHE A 591 0.81 -30.86 10.91
C PHE A 591 -0.07 -30.54 9.70
N LEU A 592 0.50 -30.01 8.62
CA LEU A 592 -0.24 -29.61 7.42
C LEU A 592 -0.88 -30.83 6.73
N GLN A 593 -0.24 -32.00 6.76
CA GLN A 593 -0.84 -33.23 6.24
C GLN A 593 -2.11 -33.62 7.02
N THR A 594 -2.14 -33.38 8.33
CA THR A 594 -3.34 -33.62 9.16
C THR A 594 -4.45 -32.63 8.81
N VAL A 595 -4.11 -31.36 8.55
CA VAL A 595 -5.08 -30.31 8.19
C VAL A 595 -5.70 -30.54 6.80
N PHE A 596 -4.89 -30.94 5.82
CA PHE A 596 -5.32 -31.06 4.43
C PHE A 596 -5.68 -32.49 3.99
N GLY A 597 -5.32 -33.51 4.76
CA GLY A 597 -5.46 -34.93 4.36
C GLY A 597 -4.49 -35.37 3.27
N GLY A 598 -3.62 -34.47 2.79
CA GLY A 598 -2.60 -34.69 1.77
C GLY A 598 -1.84 -33.40 1.50
N LEU A 599 -0.57 -33.50 1.12
CA LEU A 599 0.26 -32.32 0.84
C LEU A 599 0.32 -32.05 -0.68
N PRO A 600 0.06 -30.81 -1.13
CA PRO A 600 0.23 -30.42 -2.54
C PRO A 600 1.71 -30.30 -2.95
N VAL A 601 2.62 -30.26 -1.99
CA VAL A 601 4.07 -30.19 -2.18
C VAL A 601 4.77 -31.36 -1.51
N PRO A 602 5.95 -31.79 -1.99
CA PRO A 602 6.76 -32.80 -1.31
C PRO A 602 7.10 -32.39 0.13
N SER A 603 7.08 -33.34 1.06
CA SER A 603 7.35 -33.10 2.48
C SER A 603 8.74 -32.51 2.75
N GLU A 604 9.70 -32.75 1.85
CA GLU A 604 11.07 -32.23 1.97
C GLU A 604 11.12 -30.71 1.85
N ILE A 605 10.16 -30.10 1.14
CA ILE A 605 10.08 -28.65 0.99
C ILE A 605 9.76 -27.98 2.34
N LEU A 606 8.99 -28.64 3.20
CA LEU A 606 8.55 -28.10 4.49
C LEU A 606 9.57 -28.26 5.62
N ARG A 607 10.79 -28.73 5.32
CA ARG A 607 11.86 -28.83 6.31
C ARG A 607 12.41 -27.45 6.65
N ASN A 608 12.61 -27.19 7.92
CA ASN A 608 13.27 -25.99 8.42
C ASN A 608 14.37 -26.39 9.43
N PHE A 609 15.06 -25.40 10.00
CA PHE A 609 16.15 -25.64 10.96
C PHE A 609 15.66 -25.91 12.39
N TYR A 610 14.34 -26.04 12.60
CA TYR A 610 13.75 -26.22 13.92
C TYR A 610 13.56 -27.71 14.27
N PRO A 611 13.54 -28.05 15.58
CA PRO A 611 13.74 -27.17 16.74
C PRO A 611 15.22 -26.78 16.94
N LEU A 612 15.46 -25.57 17.46
CA LEU A 612 16.81 -25.09 17.82
C LEU A 612 17.05 -25.18 19.32
N GLU A 613 18.16 -25.78 19.74
CA GLU A 613 18.54 -25.82 21.15
C GLU A 613 18.94 -24.44 21.67
N ASN A 614 18.54 -24.10 22.91
CA ASN A 614 18.88 -22.84 23.58
C ASN A 614 18.47 -21.55 22.84
N CYS A 615 17.49 -21.63 21.93
CA CYS A 615 16.96 -20.47 21.19
C CYS A 615 15.49 -20.20 21.54
N PRO A 616 15.18 -19.56 22.68
CA PRO A 616 13.79 -19.37 23.14
C PRO A 616 12.94 -18.44 22.26
N LEU A 617 13.57 -17.78 21.29
CA LEU A 617 12.96 -16.79 20.39
C LEU A 617 13.03 -17.24 18.93
N MET A 618 13.16 -18.55 18.71
CA MET A 618 13.09 -19.14 17.38
C MET A 618 11.71 -18.87 16.74
N GLY A 619 11.67 -18.59 15.44
CA GLY A 619 10.45 -18.21 14.74
C GLY A 619 9.94 -16.79 15.02
N MET A 620 10.72 -15.94 15.72
CA MET A 620 10.33 -14.55 16.00
C MET A 620 10.96 -13.56 15.02
N VAL A 621 10.24 -12.48 14.73
CA VAL A 621 10.66 -11.32 13.95
C VAL A 621 10.84 -10.13 14.89
N THR A 622 11.88 -9.33 14.69
CA THR A 622 12.18 -8.13 15.50
C THR A 622 12.96 -7.10 14.68
N ASP A 623 12.78 -5.81 15.01
CA ASP A 623 13.45 -4.69 14.35
C ASP A 623 14.93 -4.54 14.77
N SER A 624 15.30 -5.08 15.94
CA SER A 624 16.63 -4.87 16.51
C SER A 624 17.13 -6.08 17.30
N VAL A 625 18.32 -6.55 16.96
CA VAL A 625 19.01 -7.65 17.63
C VAL A 625 20.37 -7.20 18.13
N THR A 626 20.59 -7.29 19.44
CA THR A 626 21.90 -7.16 20.06
C THR A 626 22.55 -8.53 20.17
N VAL A 627 23.70 -8.71 19.52
CA VAL A 627 24.44 -9.97 19.57
C VAL A 627 25.59 -9.82 20.56
N CYS A 628 25.69 -10.72 21.54
CA CYS A 628 26.76 -10.66 22.53
C CYS A 628 27.32 -12.03 22.93
N PRO A 629 28.63 -12.09 23.22
CA PRO A 629 29.27 -13.31 23.71
C PRO A 629 28.80 -13.65 25.14
N GLU A 630 28.85 -14.93 25.52
CA GLU A 630 28.31 -15.44 26.79
C GLU A 630 28.82 -14.65 28.00
N SER A 631 30.12 -14.37 28.02
CA SER A 631 30.81 -13.69 29.11
C SER A 631 30.44 -12.21 29.26
N ALA A 632 29.60 -11.67 28.38
CA ALA A 632 29.15 -10.29 28.38
C ALA A 632 27.65 -10.10 28.61
N LEU A 633 26.88 -11.19 28.71
CA LEU A 633 25.43 -11.15 28.76
C LEU A 633 24.89 -10.24 29.87
N ASP A 634 25.47 -10.30 31.07
CA ASP A 634 25.02 -9.50 32.22
C ASP A 634 25.29 -8.00 32.04
N GLN A 635 26.41 -7.65 31.40
CA GLN A 635 26.76 -6.25 31.10
C GLN A 635 25.81 -5.66 30.05
N VAL A 636 25.49 -6.43 29.01
CA VAL A 636 24.55 -6.01 27.96
C VAL A 636 23.15 -5.87 28.53
N LYS A 637 22.69 -6.81 29.37
CA LYS A 637 21.39 -6.71 30.07
C LYS A 637 21.30 -5.44 30.93
N ALA A 638 22.34 -5.13 31.70
CA ALA A 638 22.38 -3.92 32.52
C ALA A 638 22.37 -2.64 31.66
N SER A 639 23.09 -2.64 30.54
CA SER A 639 23.11 -1.51 29.60
C SER A 639 21.76 -1.28 28.93
N ASN A 640 21.12 -2.34 28.45
CA ASN A 640 19.80 -2.27 27.81
C ASN A 640 18.72 -1.80 28.80
N ALA A 641 18.75 -2.30 30.04
CA ALA A 641 17.84 -1.85 31.10
C ALA A 641 17.98 -0.34 31.40
N THR A 642 19.21 0.17 31.43
CA THR A 642 19.49 1.60 31.67
C THR A 642 18.97 2.48 30.52
N ARG A 643 19.02 1.98 29.28
CA ARG A 643 18.63 2.73 28.08
C ARG A 643 17.18 2.52 27.65
N ARG A 644 16.43 1.66 28.35
CA ARG A 644 15.13 1.14 27.90
C ARG A 644 15.21 0.57 26.47
N ASP A 645 16.37 0.00 26.11
CA ASP A 645 16.58 -0.64 24.82
C ASP A 645 15.85 -1.99 24.82
N LYS A 646 14.82 -2.11 23.97
CA LYS A 646 13.99 -3.31 23.85
C LYS A 646 14.56 -4.31 22.83
N SER A 647 15.79 -4.10 22.33
CA SER A 647 16.43 -5.01 21.37
C SER A 647 16.57 -6.43 21.92
N MET A 648 16.34 -7.40 21.04
CA MET A 648 16.47 -8.82 21.33
C MET A 648 17.94 -9.18 21.56
N ILE A 649 18.27 -9.84 22.67
CA ILE A 649 19.65 -10.25 22.96
C ILE A 649 19.88 -11.69 22.48
N MET A 650 20.77 -11.88 21.51
CA MET A 650 21.23 -13.18 21.05
C MET A 650 22.58 -13.51 21.67
N LYS A 651 22.61 -14.54 22.53
CA LYS A 651 23.82 -15.08 23.15
C LYS A 651 24.56 -15.96 22.15
N ILE A 652 25.88 -15.82 22.06
CA ILE A 652 26.75 -16.68 21.26
C ILE A 652 27.93 -17.17 22.09
N ALA A 653 28.53 -18.29 21.71
CA ALA A 653 29.75 -18.76 22.34
C ALA A 653 30.87 -17.72 22.20
N ASP A 654 31.66 -17.50 23.26
CA ASP A 654 32.78 -16.54 23.24
C ASP A 654 33.76 -16.85 22.08
N SER A 655 33.92 -18.13 21.70
CA SER A 655 34.78 -18.58 20.60
C SER A 655 34.26 -18.23 19.20
N GLU A 656 32.97 -17.94 19.06
CA GLU A 656 32.31 -17.66 17.78
C GLU A 656 32.13 -16.15 17.53
N ASP A 657 32.40 -15.32 18.54
CA ASP A 657 32.16 -13.87 18.52
C ASP A 657 32.91 -13.16 17.38
N ASP A 658 34.21 -13.44 17.23
CA ASP A 658 35.02 -12.83 16.16
C ASP A 658 34.57 -13.27 14.76
N ALA A 659 34.22 -14.55 14.61
CA ALA A 659 33.76 -15.10 13.34
C ALA A 659 32.40 -14.52 12.93
N LEU A 660 31.47 -14.37 13.88
CA LEU A 660 30.15 -13.81 13.64
C LEU A 660 30.20 -12.30 13.43
N LYS A 661 30.99 -11.55 14.22
CA LYS A 661 31.24 -10.11 14.00
C LYS A 661 31.78 -9.86 12.60
N TYR A 662 32.73 -10.68 12.16
CA TYR A 662 33.29 -10.58 10.81
C TYR A 662 32.25 -10.89 9.73
N PHE A 663 31.44 -11.94 9.92
CA PHE A 663 30.34 -12.29 9.01
C PHE A 663 29.30 -11.17 8.90
N LEU A 664 28.83 -10.65 10.04
CA LEU A 664 27.83 -9.58 10.10
C LEU A 664 28.34 -8.31 9.46
N TYR A 665 29.56 -7.88 9.80
CA TYR A 665 30.18 -6.70 9.21
C TYR A 665 30.32 -6.81 7.68
N ARG A 666 30.64 -8.00 7.18
CA ARG A 666 30.70 -8.27 5.74
C ARG A 666 29.32 -8.26 5.10
N LYS A 667 28.33 -8.89 5.75
CA LYS A 667 26.95 -8.96 5.25
C LYS A 667 26.31 -7.58 5.18
N THR A 668 26.46 -6.74 6.20
CA THR A 668 25.91 -5.37 6.16
C THR A 668 26.67 -4.47 5.20
N SER A 669 28.00 -4.59 5.09
CA SER A 669 28.78 -3.88 4.05
C SER A 669 28.33 -4.28 2.64
N PHE A 670 28.00 -5.56 2.45
CA PHE A 670 27.51 -6.10 1.18
C PHE A 670 26.06 -5.65 0.88
N LEU A 671 25.20 -5.56 1.89
CA LEU A 671 23.81 -5.11 1.80
C LEU A 671 23.65 -3.58 1.80
N GLY A 672 24.72 -2.81 2.08
CA GLY A 672 24.65 -1.35 2.20
C GLY A 672 23.93 -0.86 3.45
N ILE A 673 23.81 -1.70 4.49
CA ILE A 673 23.12 -1.38 5.76
C ILE A 673 24.13 -0.84 6.77
N ASP A 674 23.79 0.25 7.47
CA ASP A 674 24.65 0.85 8.51
C ASP A 674 24.64 0.03 9.80
N LEU A 675 25.80 -0.53 10.17
CA LEU A 675 26.02 -1.22 11.44
C LEU A 675 26.38 -0.21 12.53
N ARG A 676 25.50 0.00 13.53
CA ARG A 676 25.86 0.80 14.71
C ARG A 676 26.72 -0.01 15.67
N LYS A 677 28.03 0.21 15.62
CA LYS A 677 28.95 -0.27 16.66
C LYS A 677 28.75 0.56 17.92
N GLN A 678 28.31 -0.04 19.02
CA GLN A 678 28.31 0.61 20.32
C GLN A 678 29.51 0.15 21.13
N VAL A 679 30.35 1.11 21.53
CA VAL A 679 31.45 0.90 22.47
C VAL A 679 30.97 1.40 23.83
N SER A 680 30.80 0.51 24.80
CA SER A 680 30.57 0.90 26.20
C SER A 680 31.91 0.93 26.94
N LEU A 681 32.33 2.10 27.42
CA LEU A 681 33.46 2.22 28.33
C LEU A 681 33.02 1.84 29.75
N GLY A 682 33.35 0.62 30.15
CA GLY A 682 33.39 0.16 31.54
C GLY A 682 34.74 -0.54 31.78
N SER A 683 35.17 -0.68 33.03
CA SER A 683 36.54 -0.98 33.50
C SER A 683 37.23 -2.27 32.97
N LYS A 684 36.65 -2.96 31.99
CA LYS A 684 37.33 -3.90 31.08
C LYS A 684 36.80 -3.66 29.66
N GLU A 685 37.68 -3.24 28.76
CA GLU A 685 37.40 -3.01 27.34
C GLU A 685 36.71 -4.22 26.69
N ARG A 686 35.39 -4.16 26.48
CA ARG A 686 34.67 -5.13 25.63
C ARG A 686 33.65 -4.41 24.74
N VAL A 687 33.76 -4.67 23.45
CA VAL A 687 32.94 -4.07 22.38
C VAL A 687 31.83 -5.04 22.00
N PHE A 688 30.58 -4.59 22.05
CA PHE A 688 29.41 -5.36 21.61
C PHE A 688 28.88 -4.83 20.29
N THR A 689 28.27 -5.70 19.49
CA THR A 689 27.75 -5.33 18.16
C THR A 689 26.23 -5.39 18.18
N THR A 690 25.60 -4.23 18.04
CA THR A 690 24.15 -4.12 17.89
C THR A 690 23.81 -4.05 16.42
N LEU A 691 22.95 -4.96 15.96
CA LEU A 691 22.34 -4.90 14.63
C LEU A 691 20.96 -4.29 14.80
N SER A 692 20.83 -3.03 14.40
CA SER A 692 19.52 -2.45 14.08
C SER A 692 19.34 -2.65 12.59
N MET A 693 18.22 -3.26 12.17
CA MET A 693 17.82 -3.21 10.76
C MET A 693 17.06 -1.92 10.47
#